data_AF-A0A3M1B7H8-F1
#
_entry.id   AF-A0A3M1B7H8-F1
#
_cell.length_a   1.000
_cell.length_b   1.000
_cell.length_c   1.000
_cell.angle_alpha   90.00
_cell.angle_beta   90.00
_cell.angle_gamma   90.00
#
_symmetry.space_group_name_H-M   'P 1'
#
loop_
_entity.id
_entity.type
_entity.pdbx_description
1 polymer ?
#
loop_
_entity_poly.entity_id
_entity_poly.type
_entity_poly.pdbx_seq_one_letter_code
_entity_poly.pdbx_strand_id
1 'polypeptide(L)'
;MSLKLRWLGTLLLLALPPLWADTIYKYDGTVLKGKIIAHDEYYVTMKITYGKGIVSIVRIDREDIARITFEKSPEEIHEERLKKCKTAEDYYRLGKWAQSKKLPIHAIKDFERALELDPNYKPAHLALGHKFYRGRWWTKEEYNEKVLGLVYRQGRWMTKAQARRLEEELRRKQRERVQALWKKRRQAIKGISWPEALQNPITTEHYIVYCNASKELAKQYADFLELLFDKFDQIFKRYRSVYQSKIKKYKSIVMIHKTYEEFLNMHGLEPGVGGFYRPIPSGTVPARSVIAYHGSFGDTGNTFNVLAHEGTHQFEHLLMPTILNRPIWLIEGLAVYFGDGHKFENGKLTVGVIPRDRLSTLQQAIRLNRYIPLRQLLRTPHQRFSGFHYAHAWGLIYYMMNGKHPKVNMKKVFMDFFDLNCRKTFYPDGPRNTIAMARHFEQSLGVNIQEFEESWKKYIMSLPLGEVGEQKGKYHYISKSMKFQIERPHKRHWKFDVKNLQRGEKLAIVNEKTTGRIAVIATGNTMAYSAKDIAKNLRFSLYQRYKKLRVLRFQEYDHKGYPGFEIVFQGIPRQTNDTGLVRDKEQKYRLIILATPDHYYILKFQADVNKFFKNKKSFAFVLKRFELLVE
;
A
#
# COMPACT_ATOMS: atom_id res chain seq x y z
N MET A 1 54.95 -29.85 42.26
CA MET A 1 54.82 -30.84 41.16
C MET A 1 53.75 -30.31 40.22
N SER A 2 53.87 -30.05 38.92
CA SER A 2 54.88 -30.20 37.85
C SER A 2 54.38 -29.31 36.68
N LEU A 3 55.13 -28.34 36.14
CA LEU A 3 55.90 -28.42 34.86
C LEU A 3 55.10 -29.08 33.70
N LYS A 4 54.84 -28.49 32.50
CA LYS A 4 55.64 -27.65 31.58
C LYS A 4 54.78 -26.95 30.49
N LEU A 5 55.24 -25.75 30.09
CA LEU A 5 55.20 -25.05 28.79
C LEU A 5 54.51 -25.70 27.56
N ARG A 6 53.78 -24.88 26.78
CA ARG A 6 54.01 -24.72 25.32
C ARG A 6 53.36 -23.45 24.72
N TRP A 7 54.22 -22.53 24.30
CA TRP A 7 54.18 -21.66 23.11
C TRP A 7 52.85 -21.01 22.68
N LEU A 8 52.67 -19.74 23.03
CA LEU A 8 51.87 -18.79 22.26
C LEU A 8 52.83 -17.79 21.61
N GLY A 9 53.27 -18.13 20.39
CA GLY A 9 53.93 -17.17 19.50
C GLY A 9 52.94 -16.06 19.19
N THR A 10 53.20 -14.87 19.71
CA THR A 10 52.48 -13.65 19.34
C THR A 10 52.87 -13.34 17.89
N LEU A 11 52.09 -13.84 16.93
CA LEU A 11 52.17 -13.38 15.55
C LEU A 11 51.64 -11.95 15.56
N LEU A 12 52.55 -10.99 15.70
CA LEU A 12 52.28 -9.57 15.51
C LEU A 12 51.94 -9.39 14.02
N LEU A 13 50.69 -9.64 13.66
CA LEU A 13 50.14 -9.26 12.37
C LEU A 13 50.06 -7.73 12.37
N LEU A 14 51.12 -7.10 11.87
CA LEU A 14 51.13 -5.72 11.42
C LEU A 14 49.98 -5.55 10.42
N ALA A 15 48.83 -5.11 10.91
CA ALA A 15 47.72 -4.69 10.06
C ALA A 15 48.13 -3.38 9.38
N LEU A 16 48.58 -3.50 8.13
CA LEU A 16 48.93 -2.38 7.27
C LEU A 16 47.77 -1.36 7.24
N PRO A 17 48.04 -0.04 7.41
CA PRO A 17 47.04 1.00 7.25
C PRO A 17 46.40 0.93 5.84
N PRO A 18 45.22 1.52 5.62
CA PRO A 18 44.62 1.57 4.28
C PRO A 18 45.67 2.07 3.28
N LEU A 19 45.82 1.33 2.17
CA LEU A 19 46.98 1.37 1.28
C LEU A 19 47.17 2.70 0.52
N TRP A 20 46.27 3.66 0.71
CA TRP A 20 46.31 5.00 0.12
C TRP A 20 45.88 6.04 1.14
N ALA A 21 46.81 6.91 1.52
CA ALA A 21 46.53 8.01 2.42
C ALA A 21 47.38 9.22 2.01
N ASP A 22 46.73 10.37 1.84
CA ASP A 22 47.43 11.64 1.75
C ASP A 22 48.32 11.80 2.98
N THR A 23 49.49 12.39 2.78
CA THR A 23 50.45 12.61 3.87
C THR A 23 50.69 14.10 4.04
N ILE A 24 50.48 14.58 5.26
CA ILE A 24 50.83 15.94 5.69
C ILE A 24 52.10 15.84 6.52
N TYR A 25 53.13 16.58 6.10
CA TYR A 25 54.37 16.79 6.83
C TYR A 25 54.28 18.16 7.50
N LYS A 26 54.38 18.21 8.82
CA LYS A 26 54.43 19.45 9.60
C LYS A 26 55.86 19.95 9.77
N TYR A 27 56.04 21.26 10.04
CA TYR A 27 57.36 21.83 10.32
C TYR A 27 57.98 21.31 11.62
N ASP A 28 57.15 20.90 12.58
CA ASP A 28 57.56 20.28 13.85
C ASP A 28 58.08 18.82 13.70
N GLY A 29 58.14 18.30 12.47
CA GLY A 29 58.57 16.93 12.16
C GLY A 29 57.46 15.88 12.21
N THR A 30 56.23 16.25 12.60
CA THR A 30 55.09 15.32 12.63
C THR A 30 54.65 14.93 11.22
N VAL A 31 54.39 13.64 11.02
CA VAL A 31 53.85 13.10 9.76
C VAL A 31 52.47 12.51 10.00
N LEU A 32 51.45 13.11 9.41
CA LEU A 32 50.06 12.66 9.49
C LEU A 32 49.66 11.95 8.20
N LYS A 33 49.12 10.73 8.33
CA LYS A 33 48.62 9.93 7.21
C LYS A 33 47.11 9.75 7.33
N GLY A 34 46.38 10.17 6.30
CA GLY A 34 44.92 10.13 6.30
C GLY A 34 44.35 10.61 4.96
N LYS A 35 43.03 10.73 4.85
CA LYS A 35 42.40 11.31 3.66
C LYS A 35 42.12 12.79 3.90
N ILE A 36 42.66 13.68 3.06
CA ILE A 36 42.29 15.10 3.12
C ILE A 36 40.86 15.24 2.60
N ILE A 37 40.00 15.87 3.40
CA ILE A 37 38.57 16.04 3.09
C ILE A 37 38.20 17.49 2.78
N ALA A 38 39.03 18.45 3.21
CA ALA A 38 38.93 19.86 2.85
C ALA A 38 40.31 20.53 3.03
N HIS A 39 40.64 21.49 2.17
CA HIS A 39 41.78 22.37 2.36
C HIS A 39 41.49 23.74 1.77
N ASP A 40 41.91 24.79 2.45
CA ASP A 40 41.90 26.17 1.95
C ASP A 40 43.21 26.88 2.31
N GLU A 41 43.23 28.20 2.19
CA GLU A 41 44.42 29.02 2.50
C GLU A 41 44.75 29.08 4.00
N TYR A 42 43.81 28.75 4.89
CA TYR A 42 43.97 28.86 6.34
C TYR A 42 44.19 27.51 7.02
N TYR A 43 43.55 26.43 6.56
CA TYR A 43 43.66 25.12 7.21
C TYR A 43 43.47 23.94 6.25
N VAL A 44 43.91 22.77 6.70
CA VAL A 44 43.70 21.48 6.08
C VAL A 44 43.00 20.55 7.06
N THR A 45 41.91 19.93 6.60
CA THR A 45 41.16 18.95 7.37
C THR A 45 41.44 17.55 6.84
N MET A 46 41.98 16.70 7.70
CA MET A 46 42.34 15.32 7.39
C MET A 46 41.53 14.35 8.23
N LYS A 47 41.00 13.32 7.59
CA LYS A 47 40.37 12.17 8.22
C LYS A 47 41.41 11.07 8.44
N ILE A 48 41.75 10.79 9.69
CA ILE A 48 42.73 9.78 10.09
C ILE A 48 41.97 8.57 10.64
N THR A 49 42.32 7.37 10.16
CA THR A 49 41.73 6.12 10.66
C THR A 49 42.76 5.36 11.46
N TYR A 50 42.49 5.14 12.74
CA TYR A 50 43.32 4.33 13.62
C TYR A 50 42.80 2.88 13.69
N GLY A 51 43.65 1.96 14.15
CA GLY A 51 43.30 0.55 14.31
C GLY A 51 41.98 0.35 15.09
N LYS A 52 41.19 -0.66 14.71
CA LYS A 52 39.80 -0.94 15.14
C LYS A 52 38.71 0.02 14.62
N GLY A 53 38.97 0.77 13.54
CA GLY A 53 37.92 1.56 12.86
C GLY A 53 37.55 2.86 13.57
N ILE A 54 38.38 3.31 14.50
CA ILE A 54 38.26 4.62 15.13
C ILE A 54 38.71 5.67 14.11
N VAL A 55 37.82 6.59 13.80
CA VAL A 55 38.03 7.66 12.83
C VAL A 55 38.12 8.98 13.60
N SER A 56 39.22 9.72 13.40
CA SER A 56 39.36 11.09 13.89
C SER A 56 39.42 12.06 12.71
N ILE A 57 38.83 13.23 12.90
CA ILE A 57 38.94 14.35 11.96
C ILE A 57 39.85 15.37 12.64
N VAL A 58 40.99 15.65 12.02
CA VAL A 58 41.99 16.58 12.54
C VAL A 58 42.02 17.78 11.60
N ARG A 59 41.85 18.97 12.17
CA ARG A 59 42.07 20.25 11.49
C ARG A 59 43.49 20.71 11.83
N ILE A 60 44.27 21.02 10.81
CA ILE A 60 45.67 21.44 10.90
C ILE A 60 45.76 22.80 10.23
N ASP A 61 46.25 23.81 10.94
CA ASP A 61 46.42 25.14 10.35
C ASP A 61 47.50 25.11 9.26
N ARG A 62 47.35 25.96 8.25
CA ARG A 62 48.20 25.93 7.06
C ARG A 62 49.66 26.28 7.37
N GLU A 63 49.87 27.18 8.33
CA GLU A 63 51.18 27.65 8.81
C GLU A 63 52.02 26.51 9.40
N ASP A 64 51.36 25.50 9.95
CA ASP A 64 51.97 24.33 10.57
C ASP A 64 52.47 23.29 9.55
N ILE A 65 52.10 23.43 8.28
CA ILE A 65 52.30 22.40 7.24
C ILE A 65 53.50 22.75 6.36
N ALA A 66 54.52 21.89 6.41
CA ALA A 66 55.69 21.98 5.53
C ALA A 66 55.41 21.45 4.12
N ARG A 67 54.68 20.32 4.01
CA ARG A 67 54.40 19.68 2.71
C ARG A 67 53.15 18.82 2.77
N ILE A 68 52.39 18.81 1.68
CA ILE A 68 51.30 17.85 1.47
C ILE A 68 51.62 16.99 0.25
N THR A 69 51.49 15.69 0.40
CA THR A 69 51.54 14.75 -0.73
C THR A 69 50.19 14.07 -0.86
N PHE A 70 49.51 14.33 -1.97
CA PHE A 70 48.26 13.66 -2.31
C PHE A 70 48.56 12.31 -2.95
N GLU A 71 47.98 11.23 -2.43
CA GLU A 71 48.05 9.92 -3.08
C GLU A 71 46.81 9.70 -3.94
N LYS A 72 47.02 9.48 -5.23
CA LYS A 72 45.92 9.17 -6.15
C LYS A 72 45.27 7.84 -5.76
N SER A 73 43.96 7.86 -5.67
CA SER A 73 43.14 6.65 -5.55
C SER A 73 43.38 5.73 -6.76
N PRO A 74 43.19 4.41 -6.63
CA PRO A 74 43.32 3.50 -7.75
C PRO A 74 42.26 3.79 -8.83
N GLU A 75 41.13 4.41 -8.50
CA GLU A 75 40.17 4.91 -9.48
C GLU A 75 40.75 6.07 -10.31
N GLU A 76 41.44 7.04 -9.69
CA GLU A 76 42.11 8.12 -10.43
C GLU A 76 43.28 7.58 -11.28
N ILE A 77 44.06 6.64 -10.74
CA ILE A 77 45.12 5.96 -11.49
C ILE A 77 44.53 5.12 -12.63
N HIS A 78 43.35 4.52 -12.43
CA HIS A 78 42.61 3.81 -13.48
C HIS A 78 42.25 4.75 -14.62
N GLU A 79 41.64 5.91 -14.33
CA GLU A 79 41.25 6.91 -15.34
C GLU A 79 42.44 7.44 -16.13
N GLU A 80 43.57 7.68 -15.47
CA GLU A 80 44.79 8.13 -16.15
C GLU A 80 45.37 7.06 -17.08
N ARG A 81 45.32 5.80 -16.67
CA ARG A 81 45.74 4.68 -17.52
C ARG A 81 44.75 4.46 -18.66
N LEU A 82 43.46 4.60 -18.41
CA LEU A 82 42.38 4.47 -19.39
C LEU A 82 42.58 5.46 -20.56
N LYS A 83 42.94 6.71 -20.28
CA LYS A 83 43.25 7.73 -21.31
C LYS A 83 44.39 7.33 -22.24
N LYS A 84 45.28 6.42 -21.81
CA LYS A 84 46.44 5.95 -22.58
C LYS A 84 46.14 4.67 -23.38
N CYS A 85 45.05 3.97 -23.09
CA CYS A 85 44.70 2.72 -23.75
C CYS A 85 44.16 2.95 -25.17
N LYS A 86 44.78 2.29 -26.17
CA LYS A 86 44.38 2.42 -27.58
C LYS A 86 44.02 1.08 -28.22
N THR A 87 44.65 0.00 -27.79
CA THR A 87 44.50 -1.35 -28.36
C THR A 87 43.73 -2.28 -27.42
N ALA A 88 43.19 -3.37 -27.94
CA ALA A 88 42.53 -4.40 -27.13
C ALA A 88 43.44 -4.95 -26.00
N GLU A 89 44.74 -5.07 -26.28
CA GLU A 89 45.71 -5.48 -25.27
C GLU A 89 45.88 -4.45 -24.15
N ASP A 90 45.91 -3.15 -24.46
CA ASP A 90 46.02 -2.09 -23.46
C ASP A 90 44.84 -2.11 -22.48
N TYR A 91 43.61 -2.25 -23.01
CA TYR A 91 42.40 -2.35 -22.20
C TYR A 91 42.38 -3.65 -21.37
N TYR A 92 42.85 -4.77 -21.91
CA TYR A 92 42.99 -6.00 -21.14
C TYR A 92 44.00 -5.87 -19.98
N ARG A 93 45.17 -5.27 -20.23
CA ARG A 93 46.18 -5.03 -19.18
C ARG A 93 45.63 -4.09 -18.11
N LEU A 94 44.86 -3.06 -18.51
CA LEU A 94 44.16 -2.18 -17.58
C LEU A 94 43.14 -2.95 -16.73
N GLY A 95 42.31 -3.81 -17.35
CA GLY A 95 41.33 -4.62 -16.63
C GLY A 95 41.98 -5.59 -15.64
N LYS A 96 43.11 -6.22 -16.00
CA LYS A 96 43.90 -7.07 -15.09
C LYS A 96 44.46 -6.27 -13.91
N TRP A 97 44.93 -5.05 -14.17
CA TRP A 97 45.38 -4.15 -13.12
C TRP A 97 44.22 -3.74 -12.21
N ALA A 98 43.07 -3.35 -12.75
CA ALA A 98 41.87 -3.01 -12.00
C ALA A 98 41.41 -4.19 -11.12
N GLN A 99 41.47 -5.41 -11.63
CA GLN A 99 41.20 -6.64 -10.88
C GLN A 99 42.16 -6.80 -9.69
N SER A 100 43.46 -6.55 -9.90
CA SER A 100 44.48 -6.60 -8.82
C SER A 100 44.26 -5.55 -7.73
N LYS A 101 43.60 -4.43 -8.07
CA LYS A 101 43.25 -3.33 -7.15
C LYS A 101 41.85 -3.46 -6.57
N LYS A 102 41.18 -4.61 -6.74
CA LYS A 102 39.82 -4.89 -6.25
C LYS A 102 38.77 -3.91 -6.80
N LEU A 103 38.91 -3.50 -8.06
CA LEU A 103 37.96 -2.67 -8.81
C LEU A 103 37.17 -3.51 -9.84
N PRO A 104 36.21 -4.36 -9.42
CA PRO A 104 35.59 -5.35 -10.30
C PRO A 104 34.75 -4.73 -11.41
N ILE A 105 34.05 -3.61 -11.16
CA ILE A 105 33.23 -2.93 -12.17
C ILE A 105 34.11 -2.35 -13.28
N HIS A 106 35.23 -1.72 -12.91
CA HIS A 106 36.20 -1.17 -13.87
C HIS A 106 36.83 -2.29 -14.68
N ALA A 107 37.30 -3.36 -14.03
CA ALA A 107 37.89 -4.50 -14.72
C ALA A 107 36.97 -5.12 -15.78
N ILE A 108 35.68 -5.32 -15.46
CA ILE A 108 34.69 -5.84 -16.41
C ILE A 108 34.55 -4.90 -17.61
N LYS A 109 34.37 -3.60 -17.37
CA LYS A 109 34.24 -2.60 -18.44
C LYS A 109 35.47 -2.55 -19.36
N ASP A 110 36.66 -2.64 -18.79
CA ASP A 110 37.89 -2.63 -19.57
C ASP A 110 38.02 -3.89 -20.44
N PHE A 111 37.67 -5.06 -19.91
CA PHE A 111 37.65 -6.29 -20.70
C PHE A 111 36.58 -6.25 -21.79
N GLU A 112 35.39 -5.69 -21.51
CA GLU A 112 34.34 -5.47 -22.53
C GLU A 112 34.84 -4.53 -23.63
N ARG A 113 35.52 -3.44 -23.25
CA ARG A 113 36.11 -2.49 -24.21
C ARG A 113 37.20 -3.12 -25.07
N ALA A 114 38.00 -4.03 -24.51
CA ALA A 114 38.96 -4.82 -25.28
C ALA A 114 38.27 -5.66 -26.35
N LEU A 115 37.12 -6.28 -26.03
CA LEU A 115 36.33 -7.07 -26.98
C LEU A 115 35.58 -6.23 -28.03
N GLU A 116 35.26 -4.98 -27.73
CA GLU A 116 34.72 -4.05 -28.74
C GLU A 116 35.75 -3.71 -29.83
N LEU A 117 37.03 -3.66 -29.47
CA LEU A 117 38.13 -3.39 -30.39
C LEU A 117 38.61 -4.63 -31.15
N ASP A 118 38.73 -5.76 -30.45
CA ASP A 118 39.00 -7.08 -31.06
C ASP A 118 38.02 -8.12 -30.49
N PRO A 119 36.94 -8.43 -31.23
CA PRO A 119 35.93 -9.40 -30.81
C PRO A 119 36.44 -10.84 -30.62
N ASN A 120 37.66 -11.16 -31.05
CA ASN A 120 38.28 -12.48 -30.88
C ASN A 120 39.41 -12.49 -29.85
N TYR A 121 39.63 -11.39 -29.13
CA TYR A 121 40.72 -11.25 -28.18
C TYR A 121 40.58 -12.22 -26.99
N LYS A 122 41.22 -13.39 -27.13
CA LYS A 122 41.08 -14.54 -26.21
C LYS A 122 41.30 -14.18 -24.73
N PRO A 123 42.31 -13.37 -24.35
CA PRO A 123 42.55 -13.07 -22.93
C PRO A 123 41.39 -12.32 -22.26
N ALA A 124 40.74 -11.38 -22.95
CA ALA A 124 39.59 -10.65 -22.40
C ALA A 124 38.36 -11.55 -22.25
N HIS A 125 38.12 -12.44 -23.22
CA HIS A 125 37.07 -13.46 -23.11
C HIS A 125 37.25 -14.38 -21.89
N LEU A 126 38.47 -14.86 -21.67
CA LEU A 126 38.78 -15.70 -20.51
C LEU A 126 38.61 -14.93 -19.20
N ALA A 127 39.03 -13.66 -19.16
CA ALA A 127 38.89 -12.81 -17.97
C ALA A 127 37.43 -12.50 -17.62
N LEU A 128 36.54 -12.41 -18.62
CA LEU A 128 35.09 -12.28 -18.44
C LEU A 128 34.38 -13.63 -18.19
N GLY A 129 35.10 -14.75 -18.25
CA GLY A 129 34.55 -16.10 -18.05
C GLY A 129 33.69 -16.59 -19.22
N HIS A 130 33.91 -16.07 -20.42
CA HIS A 130 33.25 -16.54 -21.65
C HIS A 130 33.75 -17.94 -22.03
N LYS A 131 32.96 -18.69 -22.79
CA LYS A 131 33.28 -20.04 -23.26
C LYS A 131 33.42 -20.08 -24.77
N PHE A 132 34.54 -20.61 -25.26
CA PHE A 132 34.73 -20.86 -26.69
C PHE A 132 34.08 -22.20 -27.08
N TYR A 133 33.14 -22.18 -28.02
CA TYR A 133 32.45 -23.39 -28.49
C TYR A 133 32.00 -23.24 -29.94
N ARG A 134 32.35 -24.23 -30.78
CA ARG A 134 32.06 -24.28 -32.23
C ARG A 134 32.48 -23.01 -32.98
N GLY A 135 33.74 -22.59 -32.80
CA GLY A 135 34.32 -21.46 -33.55
C GLY A 135 33.85 -20.08 -33.10
N ARG A 136 33.09 -19.97 -32.01
CA ARG A 136 32.56 -18.71 -31.47
C ARG A 136 32.72 -18.62 -29.95
N TRP A 137 32.96 -17.42 -29.45
CA TRP A 137 32.89 -17.10 -28.02
C TRP A 137 31.46 -16.82 -27.58
N TRP A 138 31.09 -17.41 -26.45
CA TRP A 138 29.78 -17.27 -25.80
C TRP A 138 29.95 -16.66 -24.42
N THR A 139 29.13 -15.68 -24.07
CA THR A 139 28.97 -15.31 -22.65
C THR A 139 28.48 -16.51 -21.85
N LYS A 140 28.70 -16.53 -20.53
CA LYS A 140 28.27 -17.65 -19.69
C LYS A 140 26.75 -17.87 -19.78
N GLU A 141 26.00 -16.78 -19.84
CA GLU A 141 24.54 -16.74 -19.97
C GLU A 141 24.09 -17.27 -21.33
N GLU A 142 24.66 -16.78 -22.43
CA GLU A 142 24.30 -17.24 -23.78
C GLU A 142 24.71 -18.70 -24.00
N TYR A 143 25.86 -19.12 -23.48
CA TYR A 143 26.29 -20.51 -23.54
C TYR A 143 25.27 -21.42 -22.83
N ASN A 144 24.86 -21.04 -21.61
CA ASN A 144 23.87 -21.80 -20.87
C ASN A 144 22.52 -21.85 -21.60
N GLU A 145 22.05 -20.74 -22.19
CA GLU A 145 20.76 -20.68 -22.87
C GLU A 145 20.76 -21.34 -24.26
N LYS A 146 21.72 -20.97 -25.12
CA LYS A 146 21.72 -21.33 -26.54
C LYS A 146 22.46 -22.63 -26.83
N VAL A 147 23.50 -22.95 -26.06
CA VAL A 147 24.29 -24.18 -26.26
C VAL A 147 23.78 -25.29 -25.36
N LEU A 148 23.67 -25.06 -24.05
CA LEU A 148 23.19 -26.08 -23.09
C LEU A 148 21.66 -26.20 -23.03
N GLY A 149 20.91 -25.26 -23.60
CA GLY A 149 19.45 -25.26 -23.58
C GLY A 149 18.84 -25.06 -22.19
N LEU A 150 19.61 -24.55 -21.23
CA LEU A 150 19.19 -24.27 -19.87
C LEU A 150 18.35 -22.97 -19.84
N VAL A 151 17.57 -22.82 -18.78
CA VAL A 151 16.77 -21.64 -18.50
C VAL A 151 17.06 -21.15 -17.09
N TYR A 152 17.10 -19.84 -16.91
CA TYR A 152 17.31 -19.24 -15.59
C TYR A 152 15.96 -19.06 -14.87
N ARG A 153 15.83 -19.67 -13.69
CA ARG A 153 14.63 -19.61 -12.82
C ARG A 153 15.07 -19.57 -11.35
N GLN A 154 14.42 -18.72 -10.54
CA GLN A 154 14.71 -18.55 -9.11
C GLN A 154 16.22 -18.46 -8.76
N GLY A 155 16.98 -17.70 -9.54
CA GLY A 155 18.40 -17.48 -9.25
C GLY A 155 19.34 -18.61 -9.72
N ARG A 156 18.85 -19.61 -10.46
CA ARG A 156 19.64 -20.78 -10.89
C ARG A 156 19.38 -21.13 -12.36
N TRP A 157 20.43 -21.58 -13.06
CA TRP A 157 20.32 -22.21 -14.37
C TRP A 157 19.88 -23.65 -14.21
N MET A 158 18.87 -24.08 -14.96
CA MET A 158 18.32 -25.43 -14.89
C MET A 158 17.79 -25.88 -16.24
N THR A 159 17.64 -27.18 -16.46
CA THR A 159 17.06 -27.68 -17.71
C THR A 159 15.60 -27.24 -17.84
N LYS A 160 15.07 -27.21 -19.07
CA LYS A 160 13.64 -26.92 -19.29
C LYS A 160 12.73 -27.87 -18.50
N ALA A 161 13.12 -29.14 -18.35
CA ALA A 161 12.39 -30.12 -17.55
C ALA A 161 12.43 -29.79 -16.05
N GLN A 162 13.59 -29.42 -15.51
CA GLN A 162 13.72 -28.98 -14.12
C GLN A 162 12.92 -27.70 -13.85
N ALA A 163 12.97 -26.73 -14.77
CA ALA A 163 12.18 -25.50 -14.67
C ALA A 163 10.68 -25.78 -14.68
N ARG A 164 10.22 -26.72 -15.52
CA ARG A 164 8.82 -27.14 -15.53
C ARG A 164 8.40 -27.78 -14.21
N ARG A 165 9.21 -28.70 -13.67
CA ARG A 165 8.95 -29.33 -12.36
C ARG A 165 8.89 -28.29 -11.24
N LEU A 166 9.81 -27.32 -11.24
CA LEU A 166 9.81 -26.23 -10.29
C LEU A 166 8.55 -25.37 -10.41
N GLU A 167 8.17 -24.98 -11.62
CA GLU A 167 6.93 -24.20 -11.88
C GLU A 167 5.68 -24.99 -11.43
N GLU A 168 5.62 -26.30 -11.66
CA GLU A 168 4.55 -27.18 -11.19
C GLU A 168 4.51 -27.30 -9.66
N GLU A 169 5.67 -27.42 -8.99
CA GLU A 169 5.77 -27.48 -7.53
C GLU A 169 5.33 -26.15 -6.88
N LEU A 170 5.79 -25.02 -7.41
CA LEU A 170 5.37 -23.69 -6.94
C LEU A 170 3.87 -23.50 -7.12
N ARG A 171 3.33 -23.93 -8.27
CA ARG A 171 1.90 -23.91 -8.55
C ARG A 171 1.11 -24.78 -7.56
N ARG A 172 1.61 -25.97 -7.22
CA ARG A 172 1.00 -26.86 -6.21
C ARG A 172 1.00 -26.21 -4.82
N LYS A 173 2.16 -25.72 -4.35
CA LYS A 173 2.30 -25.03 -3.06
C LYS A 173 1.37 -23.82 -2.97
N GLN A 174 1.28 -23.02 -4.04
CA GLN A 174 0.37 -21.88 -4.09
C GLN A 174 -1.09 -22.31 -4.03
N ARG A 175 -1.47 -23.38 -4.74
CA ARG A 175 -2.83 -23.93 -4.69
C ARG A 175 -3.19 -24.43 -3.29
N GLU A 176 -2.29 -25.13 -2.62
CA GLU A 176 -2.46 -25.58 -1.23
C GLU A 176 -2.66 -24.41 -0.28
N ARG A 177 -1.87 -23.34 -0.43
CA ARG A 177 -2.04 -22.11 0.36
C ARG A 177 -3.40 -21.48 0.16
N VAL A 178 -3.87 -21.36 -1.08
CA VAL A 178 -5.20 -20.81 -1.39
C VAL A 178 -6.31 -21.69 -0.82
N GLN A 179 -6.19 -23.01 -0.95
CA GLN A 179 -7.15 -23.96 -0.35
C GLN A 179 -7.18 -23.86 1.18
N ALA A 180 -6.03 -23.67 1.83
CA ALA A 180 -5.92 -23.48 3.26
C ALA A 180 -6.64 -22.19 3.72
N LEU A 181 -6.52 -21.09 2.96
CA LEU A 181 -7.27 -19.85 3.25
C LEU A 181 -8.78 -20.06 3.18
N TRP A 182 -9.26 -20.73 2.13
CA TRP A 182 -10.67 -21.08 2.02
C TRP A 182 -11.15 -22.04 3.12
N LYS A 183 -10.31 -23.00 3.53
CA LYS A 183 -10.59 -23.91 4.65
C LYS A 183 -10.70 -23.13 5.97
N LYS A 184 -9.75 -22.23 6.24
CA LYS A 184 -9.76 -21.35 7.41
C LYS A 184 -11.03 -20.50 7.46
N ARG A 185 -11.41 -19.87 6.34
CA ARG A 185 -12.67 -19.11 6.25
C ARG A 185 -13.88 -19.98 6.57
N ARG A 186 -13.97 -21.19 6.00
CA ARG A 186 -15.07 -22.14 6.29
C ARG A 186 -15.11 -22.57 7.76
N GLN A 187 -13.96 -22.80 8.38
CA GLN A 187 -13.88 -23.12 9.81
C GLN A 187 -14.34 -21.96 10.68
N ALA A 188 -13.93 -20.73 10.36
CA ALA A 188 -14.34 -19.53 11.08
C ALA A 188 -15.86 -19.32 11.04
N ILE A 189 -16.50 -19.60 9.90
CA ILE A 189 -17.96 -19.46 9.74
C ILE A 189 -18.75 -20.74 10.09
N LYS A 190 -18.10 -21.85 10.49
CA LYS A 190 -18.84 -23.02 11.00
C LYS A 190 -19.63 -22.58 12.24
N GLY A 191 -18.94 -21.85 13.12
CA GLY A 191 -19.54 -21.06 14.20
C GLY A 191 -20.51 -21.85 15.07
N ILE A 192 -21.44 -21.12 15.67
CA ILE A 192 -22.53 -21.64 16.50
C ILE A 192 -23.86 -21.04 16.03
N SER A 193 -24.98 -21.48 16.63
CA SER A 193 -26.29 -20.85 16.40
C SER A 193 -26.40 -19.52 17.14
N TRP A 194 -27.28 -18.62 16.71
CA TRP A 194 -27.53 -17.37 17.44
C TRP A 194 -28.08 -17.58 18.85
N PRO A 195 -29.04 -18.50 19.10
CA PRO A 195 -29.47 -18.81 20.47
C PRO A 195 -28.32 -19.19 21.40
N GLU A 196 -27.37 -19.99 20.91
CA GLU A 196 -26.17 -20.38 21.67
C GLU A 196 -25.21 -19.19 21.87
N ALA A 197 -25.02 -18.35 20.85
CA ALA A 197 -24.19 -17.15 20.93
C ALA A 197 -24.74 -16.13 21.94
N LEU A 198 -26.07 -16.00 22.03
CA LEU A 198 -26.75 -15.12 22.99
C LEU A 198 -26.59 -15.58 24.44
N GLN A 199 -26.44 -16.89 24.67
CA GLN A 199 -26.21 -17.46 26.01
C GLN A 199 -24.74 -17.38 26.44
N ASN A 200 -23.81 -17.32 25.49
CA ASN A 200 -22.37 -17.38 25.75
C ASN A 200 -21.61 -16.18 25.15
N PRO A 201 -21.93 -14.93 25.53
CA PRO A 201 -21.19 -13.77 25.06
C PRO A 201 -19.77 -13.74 25.63
N ILE A 202 -18.87 -13.05 24.90
CA ILE A 202 -17.59 -12.64 25.47
C ILE A 202 -17.80 -11.31 26.19
N THR A 203 -17.59 -11.30 27.49
CA THR A 203 -17.67 -10.07 28.31
C THR A 203 -16.26 -9.61 28.65
N THR A 204 -15.95 -8.36 28.33
CA THR A 204 -14.68 -7.68 28.63
C THR A 204 -14.92 -6.52 29.60
N GLU A 205 -13.96 -5.62 29.84
CA GLU A 205 -14.16 -4.48 30.73
C GLU A 205 -15.27 -3.55 30.22
N HIS A 206 -15.26 -3.24 28.93
CA HIS A 206 -16.16 -2.25 28.33
C HIS A 206 -17.27 -2.85 27.45
N TYR A 207 -17.13 -4.10 27.02
CA TYR A 207 -18.03 -4.70 26.00
C TYR A 207 -18.69 -6.01 26.42
N ILE A 208 -19.82 -6.28 25.79
CA ILE A 208 -20.46 -7.59 25.68
C ILE A 208 -20.55 -7.91 24.19
N VAL A 209 -19.80 -8.91 23.75
CA VAL A 209 -19.68 -9.29 22.34
C VAL A 209 -20.40 -10.61 22.09
N TYR A 210 -21.50 -10.52 21.35
CA TYR A 210 -22.23 -11.66 20.81
C TYR A 210 -21.70 -11.95 19.41
N CYS A 211 -21.16 -13.14 19.19
CA CYS A 211 -20.67 -13.54 17.89
C CYS A 211 -20.96 -15.02 17.65
N ASN A 212 -21.64 -15.32 16.55
CA ASN A 212 -21.97 -16.69 16.17
C ASN A 212 -20.95 -17.31 15.22
N ALA A 213 -19.80 -16.66 15.00
CA ALA A 213 -18.63 -17.23 14.34
C ALA A 213 -17.76 -18.03 15.34
N SER A 214 -16.56 -18.46 14.95
CA SER A 214 -15.69 -19.23 15.86
C SER A 214 -15.26 -18.42 17.09
N LYS A 215 -15.01 -19.12 18.21
CA LYS A 215 -14.62 -18.52 19.49
C LYS A 215 -13.34 -17.70 19.39
N GLU A 216 -12.37 -18.17 18.60
CA GLU A 216 -11.10 -17.48 18.38
C GLU A 216 -11.32 -16.14 17.68
N LEU A 217 -12.24 -16.10 16.72
CA LEU A 217 -12.57 -14.88 15.98
C LEU A 217 -13.39 -13.92 16.85
N ALA A 218 -14.34 -14.43 17.62
CA ALA A 218 -15.08 -13.63 18.60
C ALA A 218 -14.12 -12.94 19.59
N LYS A 219 -13.12 -13.68 20.08
CA LYS A 219 -12.07 -13.12 20.96
C LYS A 219 -11.24 -12.05 20.25
N GLN A 220 -10.84 -12.26 18.99
CA GLN A 220 -10.11 -11.24 18.22
C GLN A 220 -10.88 -9.92 18.11
N TYR A 221 -12.20 -9.98 17.92
CA TYR A 221 -13.05 -8.79 17.89
C TYR A 221 -13.18 -8.12 19.25
N ALA A 222 -13.34 -8.90 20.32
CA ALA A 222 -13.38 -8.38 21.68
C ALA A 222 -12.06 -7.68 22.05
N ASP A 223 -10.92 -8.31 21.78
CA ASP A 223 -9.58 -7.73 22.02
C ASP A 223 -9.39 -6.43 21.21
N PHE A 224 -9.86 -6.39 19.96
CA PHE A 224 -9.82 -5.18 19.13
C PHE A 224 -10.69 -4.04 19.68
N LEU A 225 -11.90 -4.35 20.16
CA LEU A 225 -12.81 -3.36 20.71
C LEU A 225 -12.25 -2.71 21.99
N GLU A 226 -11.58 -3.50 22.84
CA GLU A 226 -10.86 -2.97 24.00
C GLU A 226 -9.71 -2.06 23.58
N LEU A 227 -8.90 -2.46 22.60
CA LEU A 227 -7.84 -1.58 22.05
C LEU A 227 -8.39 -0.29 21.47
N LEU A 228 -9.56 -0.33 20.83
CA LEU A 228 -10.25 0.85 20.32
C LEU A 228 -10.74 1.74 21.46
N PHE A 229 -11.33 1.16 22.51
CA PHE A 229 -11.77 1.92 23.69
C PHE A 229 -10.60 2.59 24.40
N ASP A 230 -9.45 1.91 24.54
CA ASP A 230 -8.22 2.50 25.08
C ASP A 230 -7.80 3.74 24.29
N LYS A 231 -7.96 3.73 22.96
CA LYS A 231 -7.68 4.92 22.13
C LYS A 231 -8.66 6.04 22.38
N PHE A 232 -9.95 5.74 22.54
CA PHE A 232 -10.92 6.75 22.94
C PHE A 232 -10.59 7.32 24.32
N ASP A 233 -10.29 6.48 25.30
CA ASP A 233 -9.98 6.88 26.67
C ASP A 233 -8.71 7.75 26.77
N GLN A 234 -7.70 7.47 25.95
CA GLN A 234 -6.49 8.28 25.82
C GLN A 234 -6.79 9.67 25.27
N ILE A 235 -7.60 9.75 24.21
CA ILE A 235 -7.88 11.01 23.48
C ILE A 235 -8.90 11.86 24.23
N PHE A 236 -9.93 11.24 24.78
CA PHE A 236 -11.03 11.90 25.49
C PHE A 236 -10.87 11.86 27.01
N LYS A 237 -9.65 11.73 27.51
CA LYS A 237 -9.32 11.65 28.95
C LYS A 237 -9.99 12.73 29.80
N ARG A 238 -10.17 13.94 29.28
CA ARG A 238 -10.87 15.06 29.95
C ARG A 238 -12.33 14.73 30.29
N TYR A 239 -12.96 13.84 29.54
CA TYR A 239 -14.36 13.45 29.69
C TYR A 239 -14.55 12.13 30.44
N ARG A 240 -13.48 11.54 31.01
CA ARG A 240 -13.54 10.24 31.68
C ARG A 240 -14.60 10.16 32.77
N SER A 241 -14.76 11.22 33.56
CA SER A 241 -15.81 11.31 34.58
C SER A 241 -17.24 11.21 34.01
N VAL A 242 -17.45 11.54 32.73
CA VAL A 242 -18.75 11.52 32.05
C VAL A 242 -19.14 10.10 31.62
N TYR A 243 -18.20 9.32 31.09
CA TYR A 243 -18.49 8.00 30.52
C TYR A 243 -18.14 6.82 31.42
N GLN A 244 -17.18 6.96 32.35
CA GLN A 244 -16.65 5.83 33.13
C GLN A 244 -17.71 5.20 34.05
N SER A 245 -18.55 6.00 34.70
CA SER A 245 -19.67 5.49 35.52
C SER A 245 -20.72 4.80 34.66
N LYS A 246 -21.01 5.36 33.47
CA LYS A 246 -22.00 4.81 32.53
C LYS A 246 -21.56 3.48 31.94
N ILE A 247 -20.30 3.35 31.51
CA ILE A 247 -19.80 2.11 30.88
C ILE A 247 -19.67 0.97 31.89
N LYS A 248 -19.35 1.26 33.15
CA LYS A 248 -19.39 0.27 34.25
C LYS A 248 -20.80 -0.26 34.51
N LYS A 249 -21.82 0.60 34.40
CA LYS A 249 -23.22 0.23 34.60
C LYS A 249 -23.85 -0.43 33.36
N TYR A 250 -23.47 0.03 32.17
CA TYR A 250 -24.05 -0.37 30.88
C TYR A 250 -22.93 -0.57 29.85
N LYS A 251 -22.35 -1.77 29.87
CA LYS A 251 -21.36 -2.22 28.87
C LYS A 251 -21.92 -2.08 27.46
N SER A 252 -21.01 -1.81 26.53
CA SER A 252 -21.30 -1.64 25.11
C SER A 252 -21.61 -2.98 24.45
N ILE A 253 -22.76 -3.09 23.79
CA ILE A 253 -23.19 -4.33 23.13
C ILE A 253 -22.72 -4.36 21.68
N VAL A 254 -22.13 -5.47 21.27
CA VAL A 254 -21.71 -5.71 19.88
C VAL A 254 -22.21 -7.07 19.41
N MET A 255 -22.82 -7.11 18.23
CA MET A 255 -23.34 -8.32 17.59
C MET A 255 -22.65 -8.55 16.24
N ILE A 256 -21.95 -9.67 16.09
CA ILE A 256 -21.17 -9.98 14.89
C ILE A 256 -21.65 -11.29 14.27
N HIS A 257 -22.26 -11.20 13.10
CA HIS A 257 -22.74 -12.33 12.30
C HIS A 257 -21.59 -13.02 11.57
N LYS A 258 -21.61 -14.34 11.46
CA LYS A 258 -20.59 -15.12 10.74
C LYS A 258 -20.59 -14.89 9.23
N THR A 259 -21.71 -14.49 8.64
CA THR A 259 -21.81 -14.20 7.19
C THR A 259 -22.59 -12.93 6.91
N TYR A 260 -22.37 -12.36 5.72
CA TYR A 260 -23.12 -11.21 5.24
C TYR A 260 -24.60 -11.51 5.00
N GLU A 261 -24.90 -12.68 4.43
CA GLU A 261 -26.27 -13.11 4.17
C GLU A 261 -27.08 -13.23 5.47
N GLU A 262 -26.50 -13.82 6.51
CA GLU A 262 -27.17 -13.92 7.81
C GLU A 262 -27.41 -12.55 8.44
N PHE A 263 -26.43 -11.64 8.33
CA PHE A 263 -26.56 -10.26 8.77
C PHE A 263 -27.71 -9.54 8.07
N LEU A 264 -27.80 -9.65 6.73
CA LEU A 264 -28.90 -9.04 5.98
C LEU A 264 -30.25 -9.63 6.37
N ASN A 265 -30.34 -10.97 6.42
CA ASN A 265 -31.59 -11.67 6.68
C ASN A 265 -32.11 -11.43 8.11
N MET A 266 -31.24 -11.48 9.12
CA MET A 266 -31.66 -11.29 10.52
C MET A 266 -32.14 -9.86 10.79
N HIS A 267 -31.62 -8.87 10.07
CA HIS A 267 -31.91 -7.45 10.30
C HIS A 267 -32.82 -6.82 9.23
N GLY A 268 -33.30 -7.60 8.25
CA GLY A 268 -34.18 -7.12 7.18
C GLY A 268 -33.53 -6.03 6.31
N LEU A 269 -32.24 -6.15 6.02
CA LEU A 269 -31.47 -5.11 5.34
C LEU A 269 -31.29 -5.39 3.84
N GLU A 270 -31.17 -4.31 3.07
CA GLU A 270 -30.77 -4.38 1.67
C GLU A 270 -29.24 -4.55 1.51
N PRO A 271 -28.77 -5.19 0.41
CA PRO A 271 -27.35 -5.27 0.10
C PRO A 271 -26.70 -3.88 -0.04
N GLY A 272 -25.48 -3.73 0.49
CA GLY A 272 -24.71 -2.48 0.48
C GLY A 272 -24.39 -1.93 1.88
N VAL A 273 -24.97 -2.47 2.94
CA VAL A 273 -24.70 -2.07 4.34
C VAL A 273 -23.52 -2.88 4.90
N GLY A 274 -22.52 -2.23 5.50
CA GLY A 274 -21.35 -2.91 6.10
C GLY A 274 -21.56 -3.31 7.57
N GLY A 275 -22.43 -2.58 8.25
CA GLY A 275 -22.80 -2.68 9.65
C GLY A 275 -23.54 -1.40 10.02
N PHE A 276 -24.02 -1.32 11.25
CA PHE A 276 -24.69 -0.11 11.73
C PHE A 276 -24.67 -0.03 13.25
N TYR A 277 -24.62 1.20 13.74
CA TYR A 277 -24.88 1.56 15.12
C TYR A 277 -26.37 1.82 15.34
N ARG A 278 -26.91 1.31 16.45
CA ARG A 278 -28.30 1.46 16.83
C ARG A 278 -28.42 2.27 18.13
N PRO A 279 -28.78 3.58 18.06
CA PRO A 279 -28.84 4.43 19.26
C PRO A 279 -30.06 4.14 20.14
N ILE A 280 -31.18 3.73 19.55
CA ILE A 280 -32.43 3.40 20.24
C ILE A 280 -32.76 1.91 20.09
N PRO A 281 -33.53 1.29 21.01
CA PRO A 281 -33.90 -0.11 20.89
C PRO A 281 -34.74 -0.36 19.62
N SER A 282 -34.61 -1.56 19.05
CA SER A 282 -35.45 -2.01 17.92
C SER A 282 -35.69 -3.51 18.02
N GLY A 283 -36.95 -3.92 18.21
CA GLY A 283 -37.28 -5.32 18.47
C GLY A 283 -36.52 -5.84 19.70
N THR A 284 -35.80 -6.95 19.54
CA THR A 284 -34.98 -7.56 20.59
C THR A 284 -33.57 -6.98 20.71
N VAL A 285 -33.17 -6.07 19.81
CA VAL A 285 -31.84 -5.45 19.83
C VAL A 285 -31.84 -4.25 20.78
N PRO A 286 -31.04 -4.26 21.87
CA PRO A 286 -30.99 -3.15 22.81
C PRO A 286 -30.46 -1.85 22.19
N ALA A 287 -30.76 -0.72 22.84
CA ALA A 287 -30.11 0.55 22.54
C ALA A 287 -28.59 0.45 22.66
N ARG A 288 -27.88 1.34 21.95
CA ARG A 288 -26.43 1.42 21.93
C ARG A 288 -25.74 0.15 21.44
N SER A 289 -26.37 -0.61 20.54
CA SER A 289 -25.78 -1.82 19.96
C SER A 289 -25.04 -1.51 18.67
N VAL A 290 -23.90 -2.14 18.44
CA VAL A 290 -23.21 -2.19 17.14
C VAL A 290 -23.48 -3.55 16.50
N ILE A 291 -23.95 -3.55 15.25
CA ILE A 291 -24.24 -4.78 14.50
C ILE A 291 -23.35 -4.81 13.26
N ALA A 292 -22.61 -5.91 13.06
CA ALA A 292 -21.71 -6.11 11.92
C ALA A 292 -21.64 -7.59 11.52
N TYR A 293 -20.83 -7.92 10.52
CA TYR A 293 -20.56 -9.30 10.13
C TYR A 293 -19.07 -9.57 9.91
N HIS A 294 -18.67 -10.83 10.00
CA HIS A 294 -17.33 -11.29 9.68
C HIS A 294 -17.11 -11.29 8.16
N GLY A 295 -16.25 -10.41 7.66
CA GLY A 295 -15.93 -10.36 6.22
C GLY A 295 -15.30 -9.05 5.76
N SER A 296 -15.05 -8.98 4.46
CA SER A 296 -14.67 -7.75 3.76
C SER A 296 -15.89 -6.92 3.39
N PHE A 297 -15.74 -5.61 3.34
CA PHE A 297 -16.76 -4.66 2.92
C PHE A 297 -16.15 -3.58 2.02
N GLY A 298 -16.79 -3.31 0.88
CA GLY A 298 -16.27 -2.36 -0.10
C GLY A 298 -14.94 -2.83 -0.71
N ASP A 299 -14.05 -1.89 -1.04
CA ASP A 299 -12.80 -2.21 -1.74
C ASP A 299 -11.66 -2.63 -0.80
N THR A 300 -11.55 -1.98 0.36
CA THR A 300 -10.46 -2.20 1.33
C THR A 300 -10.94 -2.47 2.75
N GLY A 301 -12.25 -2.28 3.01
CA GLY A 301 -12.81 -2.41 4.34
C GLY A 301 -13.03 -3.85 4.77
N ASN A 302 -13.11 -4.05 6.07
CA ASN A 302 -13.48 -5.32 6.70
C ASN A 302 -14.23 -5.06 8.01
N THR A 303 -14.55 -6.13 8.73
CA THR A 303 -15.24 -6.04 10.03
C THR A 303 -14.56 -5.08 11.01
N PHE A 304 -13.22 -5.02 11.08
CA PHE A 304 -12.52 -4.10 11.98
C PHE A 304 -12.76 -2.63 11.61
N ASN A 305 -12.82 -2.30 10.31
CA ASN A 305 -13.20 -0.96 9.86
C ASN A 305 -14.63 -0.60 10.30
N VAL A 306 -15.56 -1.53 10.13
CA VAL A 306 -16.95 -1.33 10.55
C VAL A 306 -17.03 -1.16 12.07
N LEU A 307 -16.40 -2.05 12.85
CA LEU A 307 -16.38 -1.96 14.31
C LEU A 307 -15.73 -0.66 14.81
N ALA A 308 -14.69 -0.17 14.14
CA ALA A 308 -14.07 1.11 14.48
C ALA A 308 -15.00 2.30 14.20
N HIS A 309 -15.67 2.29 13.05
CA HIS A 309 -16.62 3.32 12.66
C HIS A 309 -17.84 3.34 13.58
N GLU A 310 -18.58 2.23 13.66
CA GLU A 310 -19.80 2.11 14.46
C GLU A 310 -19.51 2.15 15.97
N GLY A 311 -18.36 1.64 16.39
CA GLY A 311 -17.88 1.74 17.77
C GLY A 311 -17.58 3.18 18.20
N THR A 312 -17.22 4.06 17.25
CA THR A 312 -17.10 5.50 17.52
C THR A 312 -18.46 6.07 17.91
N HIS A 313 -19.53 5.78 17.17
CA HIS A 313 -20.88 6.23 17.54
C HIS A 313 -21.31 5.72 18.91
N GLN A 314 -20.98 4.48 19.24
CA GLN A 314 -21.27 3.91 20.55
C GLN A 314 -20.56 4.65 21.69
N PHE A 315 -19.32 5.08 21.48
CA PHE A 315 -18.57 5.92 22.42
C PHE A 315 -19.10 7.35 22.45
N GLU A 316 -19.39 7.96 21.30
CA GLU A 316 -20.01 9.28 21.20
C GLU A 316 -21.32 9.36 21.98
N HIS A 317 -22.14 8.31 21.95
CA HIS A 317 -23.39 8.27 22.69
C HIS A 317 -23.18 8.23 24.23
N LEU A 318 -22.02 7.75 24.73
CA LEU A 318 -21.68 7.90 26.16
C LEU A 318 -21.47 9.37 26.54
N LEU A 319 -20.82 10.13 25.65
CA LEU A 319 -20.52 11.55 25.80
C LEU A 319 -21.73 12.44 25.49
N MET A 320 -22.58 12.02 24.56
CA MET A 320 -23.70 12.77 24.00
C MET A 320 -24.99 11.92 24.03
N PRO A 321 -25.67 11.79 25.19
CA PRO A 321 -26.85 10.93 25.38
C PRO A 321 -28.04 11.17 24.44
N THR A 322 -28.11 12.32 23.76
CA THR A 322 -29.11 12.62 22.73
C THR A 322 -28.44 12.79 21.37
N ILE A 323 -27.68 11.78 20.96
CA ILE A 323 -26.82 11.78 19.77
C ILE A 323 -27.57 12.14 18.48
N LEU A 324 -28.83 11.69 18.33
CA LEU A 324 -29.68 12.00 17.17
C LEU A 324 -30.06 13.49 17.06
N ASN A 325 -29.91 14.26 18.15
CA ASN A 325 -30.16 15.70 18.17
C ASN A 325 -28.89 16.53 17.99
N ARG A 326 -27.73 15.88 17.78
CA ARG A 326 -26.45 16.54 17.53
C ARG A 326 -26.24 16.81 16.03
N PRO A 327 -25.36 17.77 15.67
CA PRO A 327 -24.99 17.98 14.28
C PRO A 327 -24.39 16.71 13.67
N ILE A 328 -25.02 16.15 12.65
CA ILE A 328 -24.59 14.86 12.06
C ILE A 328 -23.17 14.94 11.46
N TRP A 329 -22.74 16.10 10.96
CA TRP A 329 -21.37 16.27 10.46
C TRP A 329 -20.32 16.04 11.56
N LEU A 330 -20.63 16.35 12.83
CA LEU A 330 -19.74 16.11 13.96
C LEU A 330 -19.64 14.59 14.21
N ILE A 331 -20.79 13.94 14.29
CA ILE A 331 -20.95 12.51 14.58
C ILE A 331 -20.27 11.65 13.51
N GLU A 332 -20.69 11.80 12.24
CA GLU A 332 -20.12 11.04 11.12
C GLU A 332 -18.67 11.44 10.84
N GLY A 333 -18.32 12.72 11.02
CA GLY A 333 -16.95 13.18 10.82
C GLY A 333 -15.97 12.53 11.79
N LEU A 334 -16.35 12.38 13.07
CA LEU A 334 -15.54 11.70 14.08
C LEU A 334 -15.50 10.19 13.83
N ALA A 335 -16.63 9.57 13.46
CA ALA A 335 -16.65 8.17 13.08
C ALA A 335 -15.76 7.86 11.87
N VAL A 336 -15.66 8.75 10.88
CA VAL A 336 -14.68 8.63 9.80
C VAL A 336 -13.25 8.89 10.30
N TYR A 337 -13.04 9.83 11.23
CA TYR A 337 -11.71 10.14 11.78
C TYR A 337 -11.11 8.98 12.58
N PHE A 338 -11.90 8.35 13.46
CA PHE A 338 -11.46 7.25 14.31
C PHE A 338 -11.68 5.88 13.67
N GLY A 339 -12.75 5.72 12.89
CA GLY A 339 -13.11 4.50 12.19
C GLY A 339 -12.37 4.36 10.87
N ASP A 340 -12.78 5.07 9.82
CA ASP A 340 -12.16 4.94 8.50
C ASP A 340 -10.68 5.35 8.51
N GLY A 341 -10.33 6.30 9.38
CA GLY A 341 -8.97 6.79 9.62
C GLY A 341 -8.15 5.93 10.59
N HIS A 342 -8.51 4.66 10.81
CA HIS A 342 -7.71 3.74 11.60
C HIS A 342 -6.75 2.91 10.74
N LYS A 343 -5.71 2.38 11.39
CA LYS A 343 -4.83 1.35 10.85
C LYS A 343 -4.58 0.32 11.95
N PHE A 344 -4.89 -0.94 11.64
CA PHE A 344 -4.70 -2.07 12.54
C PHE A 344 -3.78 -3.11 11.88
N GLU A 345 -2.53 -3.16 12.32
CA GLU A 345 -1.52 -4.09 11.80
C GLU A 345 -0.70 -4.65 12.97
N ASN A 346 -0.44 -5.96 12.96
CA ASN A 346 0.37 -6.65 13.97
C ASN A 346 -0.07 -6.36 15.43
N GLY A 347 -1.39 -6.29 15.67
CA GLY A 347 -1.95 -5.99 16.99
C GLY A 347 -1.85 -4.52 17.43
N LYS A 348 -1.28 -3.64 16.60
CA LYS A 348 -1.15 -2.21 16.90
C LYS A 348 -2.25 -1.42 16.18
N LEU A 349 -3.06 -0.70 16.97
CA LEU A 349 -4.08 0.23 16.48
C LEU A 349 -3.55 1.67 16.48
N THR A 350 -3.66 2.36 15.35
CA THR A 350 -3.45 3.81 15.23
C THR A 350 -4.69 4.46 14.62
N VAL A 351 -5.08 5.64 15.09
CA VAL A 351 -6.25 6.41 14.62
C VAL A 351 -5.82 7.79 14.11
N GLY A 352 -6.68 8.47 13.35
CA GLY A 352 -6.37 9.77 12.75
C GLY A 352 -5.45 9.70 11.53
N VAL A 353 -5.32 8.52 10.92
CA VAL A 353 -4.72 8.35 9.59
C VAL A 353 -5.68 8.90 8.54
N ILE A 354 -5.17 9.36 7.39
CA ILE A 354 -6.02 9.86 6.32
C ILE A 354 -6.74 8.70 5.60
N PRO A 355 -8.07 8.59 5.67
CA PRO A 355 -8.83 7.63 4.87
C PRO A 355 -8.76 8.02 3.39
N ARG A 356 -7.98 7.25 2.64
CA ARG A 356 -7.65 7.54 1.24
C ARG A 356 -8.88 7.78 0.37
N ASP A 357 -9.88 6.89 0.44
CA ASP A 357 -11.05 6.96 -0.43
C ASP A 357 -11.89 8.21 -0.14
N ARG A 358 -11.98 8.61 1.14
CA ARG A 358 -12.64 9.87 1.55
C ARG A 358 -11.87 11.09 1.04
N LEU A 359 -10.54 11.12 1.19
CA LEU A 359 -9.71 12.21 0.66
C LEU A 359 -9.82 12.29 -0.87
N SER A 360 -9.79 11.15 -1.56
CA SER A 360 -9.91 11.08 -3.02
C SER A 360 -11.23 11.67 -3.50
N THR A 361 -12.34 11.27 -2.89
CA THR A 361 -13.67 11.82 -3.20
C THR A 361 -13.72 13.32 -2.94
N LEU A 362 -13.21 13.78 -1.80
CA LEU A 362 -13.24 15.20 -1.44
C LEU A 362 -12.38 16.07 -2.37
N GLN A 363 -11.14 15.67 -2.64
CA GLN A 363 -10.28 16.40 -3.57
C GLN A 363 -10.85 16.42 -4.99
N GLN A 364 -11.46 15.33 -5.45
CA GLN A 364 -12.12 15.32 -6.76
C GLN A 364 -13.31 16.28 -6.80
N ALA A 365 -14.13 16.30 -5.74
CA ALA A 365 -15.26 17.22 -5.64
C ALA A 365 -14.79 18.69 -5.66
N ILE A 366 -13.71 19.02 -4.95
CA ILE A 366 -13.11 20.37 -4.96
C ILE A 366 -12.59 20.71 -6.37
N ARG A 367 -11.81 19.83 -7.02
CA ARG A 367 -11.27 20.05 -8.37
C ARG A 367 -12.35 20.30 -9.42
N LEU A 368 -13.48 19.60 -9.32
CA LEU A 368 -14.60 19.72 -10.24
C LEU A 368 -15.60 20.82 -9.85
N ASN A 369 -15.34 21.56 -8.77
CA ASN A 369 -16.25 22.54 -8.18
C ASN A 369 -17.66 21.97 -7.90
N ARG A 370 -17.72 20.71 -7.46
CA ARG A 370 -18.94 19.96 -7.09
C ARG A 370 -18.93 19.53 -5.61
N TYR A 371 -18.13 20.19 -4.78
CA TYR A 371 -18.05 19.93 -3.34
C TYR A 371 -19.25 20.53 -2.60
N ILE A 372 -19.50 20.07 -1.38
CA ILE A 372 -20.51 20.64 -0.48
C ILE A 372 -19.88 21.82 0.26
N PRO A 373 -20.36 23.07 0.09
CA PRO A 373 -19.87 24.21 0.86
C PRO A 373 -20.04 23.98 2.36
N LEU A 374 -19.09 24.43 3.17
CA LEU A 374 -19.09 24.25 4.63
C LEU A 374 -20.36 24.83 5.27
N ARG A 375 -20.83 25.98 4.76
CA ARG A 375 -22.09 26.58 5.20
C ARG A 375 -23.29 25.64 5.06
N GLN A 376 -23.32 24.85 3.98
CA GLN A 376 -24.34 23.85 3.72
C GLN A 376 -24.10 22.60 4.58
N LEU A 377 -22.87 22.08 4.62
CA LEU A 377 -22.48 20.91 5.41
C LEU A 377 -22.89 21.05 6.89
N LEU A 378 -22.58 22.20 7.50
CA LEU A 378 -22.90 22.48 8.92
C LEU A 378 -24.41 22.46 9.20
N ARG A 379 -25.24 22.68 8.17
CA ARG A 379 -26.70 22.77 8.26
C ARG A 379 -27.43 21.53 7.74
N THR A 380 -26.72 20.53 7.22
CA THR A 380 -27.34 19.31 6.70
C THR A 380 -27.98 18.51 7.83
N PRO A 381 -29.30 18.22 7.78
CA PRO A 381 -29.97 17.38 8.77
C PRO A 381 -29.68 15.89 8.53
N HIS A 382 -29.90 15.06 9.56
CA HIS A 382 -29.63 13.62 9.55
C HIS A 382 -30.20 12.90 8.31
N GLN A 383 -31.46 13.19 7.95
CA GLN A 383 -32.17 12.53 6.85
C GLN A 383 -31.60 12.84 5.45
N ARG A 384 -30.83 13.92 5.31
CA ARG A 384 -30.23 14.33 4.01
C ARG A 384 -28.73 14.04 3.96
N PHE A 385 -28.17 13.51 5.03
CA PHE A 385 -26.76 13.18 5.09
C PHE A 385 -26.50 11.87 4.35
N SER A 386 -25.48 11.87 3.50
CA SER A 386 -25.18 10.75 2.60
C SER A 386 -23.69 10.44 2.63
N GLY A 387 -23.27 9.31 2.05
CA GLY A 387 -21.85 8.95 1.99
C GLY A 387 -20.92 10.01 1.35
N PHE A 388 -21.46 10.93 0.55
CA PHE A 388 -20.71 12.08 0.01
C PHE A 388 -20.39 13.13 1.08
N HIS A 389 -21.27 13.30 2.08
CA HIS A 389 -21.06 14.21 3.20
C HIS A 389 -19.97 13.71 4.15
N TYR A 390 -19.78 12.40 4.28
CA TYR A 390 -18.80 11.78 5.19
C TYR A 390 -17.39 12.30 4.90
N ALA A 391 -17.03 12.39 3.62
CA ALA A 391 -15.73 12.90 3.20
C ALA A 391 -15.53 14.38 3.59
N HIS A 392 -16.58 15.20 3.48
CA HIS A 392 -16.53 16.63 3.82
C HIS A 392 -16.49 16.86 5.33
N ALA A 393 -17.31 16.11 6.09
CA ALA A 393 -17.34 16.15 7.55
C ALA A 393 -16.00 15.74 8.16
N TRP A 394 -15.43 14.62 7.69
CA TRP A 394 -14.07 14.23 8.05
C TRP A 394 -13.06 15.30 7.67
N GLY A 395 -13.11 15.83 6.44
CA GLY A 395 -12.16 16.84 5.97
C GLY A 395 -12.18 18.10 6.84
N LEU A 396 -13.36 18.54 7.30
CA LEU A 396 -13.50 19.66 8.22
C LEU A 396 -12.85 19.35 9.58
N ILE A 397 -13.18 18.21 10.20
CA ILE A 397 -12.59 17.81 11.49
C ILE A 397 -11.08 17.62 11.38
N TYR A 398 -10.62 16.94 10.33
CA TYR A 398 -9.21 16.68 10.09
C TYR A 398 -8.42 17.99 9.94
N TYR A 399 -8.98 18.97 9.23
CA TYR A 399 -8.38 20.30 9.11
C TYR A 399 -8.35 21.03 10.45
N MET A 400 -9.42 21.00 11.25
CA MET A 400 -9.41 21.65 12.56
C MET A 400 -8.40 21.04 13.53
N MET A 401 -8.20 19.73 13.45
CA MET A 401 -7.30 18.98 14.33
C MET A 401 -5.84 19.04 13.88
N ASN A 402 -5.56 19.11 12.57
CA ASN A 402 -4.22 18.92 12.02
C ASN A 402 -3.73 20.06 11.11
N GLY A 403 -4.62 20.93 10.66
CA GLY A 403 -4.28 22.06 9.80
C GLY A 403 -3.73 23.28 10.56
N LYS A 404 -3.44 24.34 9.81
CA LYS A 404 -3.11 25.66 10.33
C LYS A 404 -3.92 26.73 9.60
N HIS A 405 -4.56 27.63 10.34
CA HIS A 405 -5.24 28.81 9.80
C HIS A 405 -4.54 30.05 10.38
N PRO A 406 -4.29 31.11 9.58
CA PRO A 406 -3.55 32.28 10.04
C PRO A 406 -4.21 33.05 11.19
N LYS A 407 -5.55 33.08 11.21
CA LYS A 407 -6.34 33.89 12.17
C LYS A 407 -7.15 33.10 13.19
N VAL A 408 -7.20 31.77 13.07
CA VAL A 408 -8.16 30.94 13.84
C VAL A 408 -7.40 29.85 14.59
N ASN A 409 -7.58 29.80 15.92
CA ASN A 409 -7.10 28.68 16.72
C ASN A 409 -8.07 27.50 16.58
N MET A 410 -7.90 26.74 15.49
CA MET A 410 -8.86 25.72 15.09
C MET A 410 -9.04 24.60 16.11
N LYS A 411 -7.97 24.16 16.75
CA LYS A 411 -8.05 23.14 17.82
C LYS A 411 -8.90 23.64 18.98
N LYS A 412 -8.70 24.89 19.42
CA LYS A 412 -9.52 25.48 20.48
C LYS A 412 -10.99 25.57 20.07
N VAL A 413 -11.27 26.10 18.88
CA VAL A 413 -12.65 26.23 18.36
C VAL A 413 -13.34 24.87 18.32
N PHE A 414 -12.66 23.85 17.80
CA PHE A 414 -13.22 22.49 17.75
C PHE A 414 -13.47 21.91 19.14
N MET A 415 -12.52 22.03 20.06
CA MET A 415 -12.67 21.49 21.41
C MET A 415 -13.78 22.20 22.20
N ASP A 416 -13.91 23.52 22.08
CA ASP A 416 -14.99 24.28 22.71
C ASP A 416 -16.35 23.89 22.12
N PHE A 417 -16.44 23.73 20.79
CA PHE A 417 -17.64 23.27 20.12
C PHE A 417 -18.02 21.85 20.52
N PHE A 418 -17.04 20.95 20.63
CA PHE A 418 -17.24 19.57 21.09
C PHE A 418 -17.74 19.53 22.54
N ASP A 419 -17.09 20.29 23.44
CA ASP A 419 -17.49 20.39 24.85
C ASP A 419 -18.92 20.92 25.01
N LEU A 420 -19.32 21.91 24.21
CA LEU A 420 -20.70 22.39 24.17
C LEU A 420 -21.68 21.27 23.79
N ASN A 421 -21.36 20.46 22.78
CA ASN A 421 -22.22 19.35 22.35
C ASN A 421 -22.28 18.22 23.39
N CYS A 422 -21.25 18.01 24.19
CA CYS A 422 -21.27 17.07 25.31
C CYS A 422 -22.15 17.56 26.47
N ARG A 423 -22.09 18.85 26.81
CA ARG A 423 -22.78 19.40 28.00
C ARG A 423 -24.21 19.84 27.75
N LYS A 424 -24.51 20.34 26.55
CA LYS A 424 -25.81 20.94 26.25
C LYS A 424 -26.90 19.88 26.15
N THR A 425 -28.04 20.13 26.79
CA THR A 425 -29.27 19.39 26.55
C THR A 425 -29.96 19.96 25.31
N PHE A 426 -30.30 19.10 24.37
CA PHE A 426 -30.97 19.48 23.13
C PHE A 426 -32.40 18.98 23.12
N TYR A 427 -33.34 19.84 22.75
CA TYR A 427 -34.73 19.48 22.47
C TYR A 427 -34.81 18.51 21.27
N PRO A 428 -35.86 17.69 21.15
CA PRO A 428 -36.02 16.74 20.04
C PRO A 428 -36.43 17.43 18.73
N ASP A 429 -35.69 18.47 18.32
CA ASP A 429 -35.83 19.21 17.07
C ASP A 429 -34.46 19.26 16.37
N GLY A 430 -34.10 18.14 15.73
CA GLY A 430 -32.83 17.95 15.04
C GLY A 430 -32.49 19.09 14.05
N PRO A 431 -33.40 19.49 13.13
CA PRO A 431 -33.15 20.58 12.19
C PRO A 431 -32.85 21.92 12.87
N ARG A 432 -33.65 22.34 13.87
CA ARG A 432 -33.41 23.60 14.58
C ARG A 432 -32.09 23.57 15.33
N ASN A 433 -31.80 22.47 16.01
CA ASN A 433 -30.53 22.26 16.72
C ASN A 433 -29.33 22.35 15.77
N THR A 434 -29.43 21.73 14.60
CA THR A 434 -28.39 21.75 13.57
C THR A 434 -28.12 23.18 13.10
N ILE A 435 -29.17 23.96 12.81
CA ILE A 435 -29.02 25.37 12.40
C ILE A 435 -28.42 26.22 13.53
N ALA A 436 -28.86 26.03 14.77
CA ALA A 436 -28.34 26.76 15.92
C ALA A 436 -26.85 26.46 16.15
N MET A 437 -26.44 25.19 16.07
CA MET A 437 -25.04 24.79 16.20
C MET A 437 -24.19 25.27 15.03
N ALA A 438 -24.72 25.30 13.80
CA ALA A 438 -24.02 25.90 12.66
C ALA A 438 -23.70 27.38 12.90
N ARG A 439 -24.68 28.16 13.41
CA ARG A 439 -24.48 29.58 13.75
C ARG A 439 -23.44 29.75 14.85
N HIS A 440 -23.52 28.94 15.90
CA HIS A 440 -22.55 28.99 17.00
C HIS A 440 -21.14 28.64 16.52
N PHE A 441 -20.99 27.62 15.66
CA PHE A 441 -19.71 27.28 15.06
C PHE A 441 -19.14 28.44 14.23
N GLU A 442 -19.95 29.04 13.35
CA GLU A 442 -19.55 30.18 12.53
C GLU A 442 -19.11 31.38 13.36
N GLN A 443 -19.83 31.70 14.45
CA GLN A 443 -19.45 32.76 15.39
C GLN A 443 -18.10 32.47 16.06
N SER A 444 -17.90 31.23 16.51
CA SER A 444 -16.67 30.80 17.18
C SER A 444 -15.43 30.82 16.29
N LEU A 445 -15.58 30.84 14.96
CA LEU A 445 -14.45 30.99 14.05
C LEU A 445 -13.80 32.38 14.14
N GLY A 446 -14.55 33.43 14.48
CA GLY A 446 -14.04 34.81 14.50
C GLY A 446 -13.64 35.36 13.11
N VAL A 447 -13.90 34.61 12.04
CA VAL A 447 -13.68 34.99 10.65
C VAL A 447 -14.90 34.60 9.83
N ASN A 448 -15.02 35.17 8.64
CA ASN A 448 -16.06 34.82 7.70
C ASN A 448 -15.92 33.32 7.26
N ILE A 449 -17.04 32.60 7.15
CA ILE A 449 -17.04 31.16 6.83
C ILE A 449 -16.46 30.86 5.44
N GLN A 450 -16.61 31.76 4.47
CA GLN A 450 -16.00 31.62 3.15
C GLN A 450 -14.48 31.77 3.21
N GLU A 451 -13.94 32.70 4.01
CA GLU A 451 -12.48 32.81 4.24
C GLU A 451 -11.92 31.50 4.83
N PHE A 452 -12.62 30.96 5.84
CA PHE A 452 -12.25 29.69 6.44
C PHE A 452 -12.32 28.52 5.44
N GLU A 453 -13.35 28.48 4.60
CA GLU A 453 -13.54 27.47 3.56
C GLU A 453 -12.42 27.50 2.52
N GLU A 454 -11.94 28.67 2.09
CA GLU A 454 -10.82 28.76 1.15
C GLU A 454 -9.52 28.18 1.74
N SER A 455 -9.24 28.48 3.00
CA SER A 455 -8.09 27.90 3.69
C SER A 455 -8.23 26.39 3.87
N TRP A 456 -9.44 25.91 4.20
CA TRP A 456 -9.76 24.49 4.28
C TRP A 456 -9.55 23.78 2.93
N LYS A 457 -10.06 24.33 1.82
CA LYS A 457 -9.87 23.77 0.47
C LYS A 457 -8.39 23.67 0.12
N LYS A 458 -7.61 24.72 0.36
CA LYS A 458 -6.16 24.73 0.12
C LYS A 458 -5.46 23.62 0.90
N TYR A 459 -5.80 23.47 2.18
CA TYR A 459 -5.25 22.41 3.02
C TYR A 459 -5.61 21.02 2.50
N ILE A 460 -6.88 20.74 2.22
CA ILE A 460 -7.33 19.44 1.70
C ILE A 460 -6.65 19.09 0.37
N MET A 461 -6.48 20.09 -0.50
CA MET A 461 -5.80 19.92 -1.79
C MET A 461 -4.29 19.68 -1.64
N SER A 462 -3.68 20.13 -0.54
CA SER A 462 -2.27 19.89 -0.22
C SER A 462 -1.99 18.51 0.37
N LEU A 463 -3.01 17.84 0.91
CA LEU A 463 -2.83 16.52 1.54
C LEU A 463 -2.41 15.48 0.49
N PRO A 464 -1.39 14.66 0.79
CA PRO A 464 -0.95 13.62 -0.12
C PRO A 464 -2.03 12.54 -0.23
N LEU A 465 -2.45 12.23 -1.46
CA LEU A 465 -3.28 11.06 -1.71
C LEU A 465 -2.37 9.83 -1.63
N GLY A 466 -2.52 9.00 -0.60
CA GLY A 466 -1.83 7.71 -0.56
C GLY A 466 -2.14 6.92 -1.84
N GLU A 467 -1.12 6.41 -2.53
CA GLU A 467 -1.34 5.65 -3.76
C GLU A 467 -2.00 4.30 -3.42
N VAL A 468 -2.97 3.81 -4.22
CA VAL A 468 -3.50 2.43 -4.05
C VAL A 468 -2.38 1.42 -4.23
N GLY A 469 -1.42 1.77 -5.07
CA GLY A 469 -0.17 1.08 -5.26
C GLY A 469 0.83 2.03 -5.91
N GLU A 470 2.09 1.68 -5.83
CA GLU A 470 3.19 2.52 -6.30
C GLU A 470 3.82 1.94 -7.57
N GLN A 471 4.20 2.82 -8.49
CA GLN A 471 4.99 2.42 -9.65
C GLN A 471 6.45 2.24 -9.22
N LYS A 472 6.93 0.99 -9.13
CA LYS A 472 8.34 0.68 -8.86
C LYS A 472 9.16 0.68 -10.14
N GLY A 473 9.93 1.75 -10.32
CA GLY A 473 10.71 1.97 -11.53
C GLY A 473 9.81 2.17 -12.75
N LYS A 474 10.29 1.80 -13.94
CA LYS A 474 9.61 2.13 -15.20
C LYS A 474 8.45 1.20 -15.56
N TYR A 475 8.48 -0.06 -15.11
CA TYR A 475 7.62 -1.12 -15.64
C TYR A 475 6.74 -1.83 -14.61
N HIS A 476 7.05 -1.72 -13.32
CA HIS A 476 6.34 -2.45 -12.28
C HIS A 476 5.38 -1.55 -11.52
N TYR A 477 4.25 -2.11 -11.12
CA TYR A 477 3.28 -1.50 -10.22
C TYR A 477 2.92 -2.49 -9.13
N ILE A 478 2.91 -2.05 -7.88
CA ILE A 478 2.61 -2.87 -6.72
C ILE A 478 1.57 -2.20 -5.83
N SER A 479 0.48 -2.90 -5.55
CA SER A 479 -0.52 -2.50 -4.56
C SER A 479 -0.47 -3.47 -3.39
N LYS A 480 0.07 -3.01 -2.25
CA LYS A 480 0.07 -3.79 -1.00
C LYS A 480 -1.32 -3.89 -0.41
N SER A 481 -2.08 -2.79 -0.40
CA SER A 481 -3.44 -2.74 0.14
C SER A 481 -4.41 -3.65 -0.61
N MET A 482 -4.35 -3.65 -1.95
CA MET A 482 -5.15 -4.53 -2.80
C MET A 482 -4.44 -5.84 -3.11
N LYS A 483 -3.29 -6.13 -2.49
CA LYS A 483 -2.59 -7.41 -2.58
C LYS A 483 -2.33 -7.90 -4.02
N PHE A 484 -1.83 -7.04 -4.90
CA PHE A 484 -1.40 -7.45 -6.25
C PHE A 484 -0.17 -6.70 -6.74
N GLN A 485 0.54 -7.31 -7.67
CA GLN A 485 1.57 -6.65 -8.48
C GLN A 485 1.42 -7.01 -9.95
N ILE A 486 1.89 -6.11 -10.80
CA ILE A 486 1.77 -6.22 -12.25
C ILE A 486 2.89 -5.48 -12.95
N GLU A 487 3.30 -6.00 -14.10
CA GLU A 487 4.31 -5.38 -14.95
C GLU A 487 3.70 -5.03 -16.31
N ARG A 488 3.90 -3.78 -16.76
CA ARG A 488 3.47 -3.35 -18.09
C ARG A 488 4.46 -3.77 -19.18
N PRO A 489 4.04 -3.90 -20.44
CA PRO A 489 4.94 -4.24 -21.54
C PRO A 489 6.08 -3.22 -21.68
N HIS A 490 7.29 -3.70 -22.00
CA HIS A 490 8.48 -2.87 -22.27
C HIS A 490 8.42 -2.22 -23.65
N LYS A 491 7.28 -1.61 -23.98
CA LYS A 491 7.01 -0.94 -25.25
C LYS A 491 6.59 0.50 -24.93
N ARG A 492 7.16 1.46 -25.66
CA ARG A 492 6.95 2.91 -25.42
C ARG A 492 5.46 3.33 -25.42
N HIS A 493 4.60 2.62 -26.16
CA HIS A 493 3.18 2.95 -26.29
C HIS A 493 2.29 2.40 -25.18
N TRP A 494 2.79 1.53 -24.28
CA TRP A 494 2.03 1.04 -23.14
C TRP A 494 2.37 1.86 -21.90
N LYS A 495 1.40 2.54 -21.32
CA LYS A 495 1.59 3.38 -20.12
C LYS A 495 0.63 2.97 -19.02
N PHE A 496 1.05 3.11 -17.76
CA PHE A 496 0.13 3.05 -16.64
C PHE A 496 -0.77 4.29 -16.69
N ASP A 497 -2.04 4.09 -16.36
CA ASP A 497 -3.04 5.14 -16.21
C ASP A 497 -3.80 4.88 -14.91
N VAL A 498 -3.58 5.76 -13.94
CA VAL A 498 -4.21 5.76 -12.62
C VAL A 498 -5.17 6.94 -12.43
N LYS A 499 -5.31 7.79 -13.46
CA LYS A 499 -6.14 9.00 -13.42
C LYS A 499 -7.46 8.79 -14.16
N ASN A 500 -7.43 8.15 -15.34
CA ASN A 500 -8.61 7.90 -16.16
C ASN A 500 -9.07 6.44 -15.99
N LEU A 501 -9.47 6.10 -14.77
CA LEU A 501 -9.99 4.78 -14.42
C LEU A 501 -11.50 4.72 -14.68
N GLN A 502 -11.97 3.60 -15.23
CA GLN A 502 -13.40 3.31 -15.30
C GLN A 502 -13.89 2.81 -13.94
N ARG A 503 -15.20 2.87 -13.68
CA ARG A 503 -15.82 2.35 -12.45
C ARG A 503 -15.27 0.98 -12.04
N GLY A 504 -14.73 0.91 -10.82
CA GLY A 504 -14.17 -0.30 -10.19
C GLY A 504 -12.71 -0.60 -10.54
N GLU A 505 -12.14 0.03 -11.56
CA GLU A 505 -10.73 -0.16 -11.90
C GLU A 505 -9.82 0.49 -10.84
N LYS A 506 -8.78 -0.22 -10.44
CA LYS A 506 -7.73 0.28 -9.54
C LYS A 506 -6.46 0.70 -10.28
N LEU A 507 -6.27 0.13 -11.47
CA LEU A 507 -5.16 0.41 -12.36
C LEU A 507 -5.57 0.10 -13.79
N ALA A 508 -5.15 0.95 -14.73
CA ALA A 508 -5.17 0.62 -16.15
C ALA A 508 -3.77 0.69 -16.77
N ILE A 509 -3.54 -0.14 -17.79
CA ILE A 509 -2.39 -0.09 -18.68
C ILE A 509 -2.96 0.09 -20.08
N VAL A 510 -2.65 1.23 -20.71
CA VAL A 510 -3.29 1.67 -21.96
C VAL A 510 -2.30 1.78 -23.10
N ASN A 511 -2.78 1.49 -24.30
CA ASN A 511 -2.13 1.75 -25.57
C ASN A 511 -3.15 2.34 -26.55
N GLU A 512 -3.07 3.66 -26.74
CA GLU A 512 -4.01 4.41 -27.56
C GLU A 512 -3.99 3.97 -29.03
N LYS A 513 -2.81 3.66 -29.59
CA LYS A 513 -2.66 3.28 -31.00
C LYS A 513 -3.47 2.03 -31.35
N THR A 514 -3.41 1.03 -30.46
CA THR A 514 -4.05 -0.27 -30.66
C THR A 514 -5.36 -0.41 -29.90
N THR A 515 -5.84 0.69 -29.29
CA THR A 515 -6.99 0.73 -28.36
C THR A 515 -6.94 -0.30 -27.23
N GLY A 516 -5.74 -0.83 -26.95
CA GLY A 516 -5.51 -1.85 -25.94
C GLY A 516 -5.62 -1.25 -24.54
N ARG A 517 -6.47 -1.84 -23.70
CA ARG A 517 -6.59 -1.52 -22.27
C ARG A 517 -6.51 -2.80 -21.47
N ILE A 518 -5.66 -2.79 -20.45
CA ILE A 518 -5.57 -3.85 -19.44
C ILE A 518 -5.92 -3.20 -18.13
N ALA A 519 -7.01 -3.60 -17.50
CA ALA A 519 -7.42 -3.03 -16.23
C ALA A 519 -7.44 -4.09 -15.13
N VAL A 520 -7.01 -3.69 -13.95
CA VAL A 520 -7.12 -4.48 -12.72
C VAL A 520 -8.30 -3.94 -11.93
N ILE A 521 -9.31 -4.76 -11.74
CA ILE A 521 -10.36 -4.54 -10.74
C ILE A 521 -9.99 -5.40 -9.54
N ALA A 522 -10.01 -4.81 -8.35
CA ALA A 522 -9.77 -5.49 -7.09
C ALA A 522 -10.77 -4.94 -6.07
N THR A 523 -11.55 -5.83 -5.45
CA THR A 523 -12.63 -5.47 -4.54
C THR A 523 -12.76 -6.53 -3.45
N GLY A 524 -13.24 -6.14 -2.26
CA GLY A 524 -13.55 -7.05 -1.17
C GLY A 524 -14.56 -8.11 -1.60
N ASN A 525 -14.35 -9.34 -1.15
CA ASN A 525 -15.24 -10.47 -1.41
C ASN A 525 -16.26 -10.64 -0.28
N THR A 526 -17.18 -9.69 -0.15
CA THR A 526 -18.19 -9.64 0.93
C THR A 526 -18.99 -10.93 1.07
N MET A 527 -19.36 -11.54 -0.06
CA MET A 527 -20.11 -12.81 -0.10
C MET A 527 -19.22 -14.05 0.02
N ALA A 528 -17.89 -13.88 0.09
CA ALA A 528 -16.91 -14.95 -0.01
C ALA A 528 -17.15 -15.87 -1.22
N TYR A 529 -17.55 -15.29 -2.36
CA TYR A 529 -17.83 -16.03 -3.58
C TYR A 529 -16.57 -16.62 -4.22
N SER A 530 -16.72 -17.81 -4.80
CA SER A 530 -15.66 -18.38 -5.62
C SER A 530 -15.52 -17.60 -6.93
N ALA A 531 -14.40 -17.80 -7.63
CA ALA A 531 -14.21 -17.20 -8.96
C ALA A 531 -15.31 -17.61 -9.95
N LYS A 532 -15.89 -18.82 -9.79
CA LYS A 532 -16.99 -19.34 -10.61
C LYS A 532 -18.30 -18.60 -10.33
N ASP A 533 -18.61 -18.33 -9.06
CA ASP A 533 -19.82 -17.61 -8.67
C ASP A 533 -19.76 -16.16 -9.17
N ILE A 534 -18.60 -15.52 -9.00
CA ILE A 534 -18.34 -14.18 -9.54
C ILE A 534 -18.49 -14.18 -11.07
N ALA A 535 -17.96 -15.19 -11.76
CA ALA A 535 -18.08 -15.32 -13.20
C ALA A 535 -19.53 -15.48 -13.68
N LYS A 536 -20.35 -16.28 -12.97
CA LYS A 536 -21.77 -16.45 -13.25
C LYS A 536 -22.53 -15.13 -13.10
N ASN A 537 -22.32 -14.44 -11.98
CA ASN A 537 -22.96 -13.14 -11.70
C ASN A 537 -22.55 -12.08 -12.72
N LEU A 538 -21.26 -12.04 -13.07
CA LEU A 538 -20.75 -11.11 -14.07
C LEU A 538 -21.37 -11.40 -15.44
N ARG A 539 -21.44 -12.67 -15.86
CA ARG A 539 -22.05 -13.08 -17.13
C ARG A 539 -23.50 -12.61 -17.24
N PHE A 540 -24.29 -12.72 -16.18
CA PHE A 540 -25.66 -12.21 -16.16
C PHE A 540 -25.70 -10.68 -16.39
N SER A 541 -24.84 -9.93 -15.69
CA SER A 541 -24.77 -8.47 -15.82
C SER A 541 -24.30 -7.99 -17.21
N LEU A 542 -23.59 -8.83 -17.99
CA LEU A 542 -23.12 -8.45 -19.33
C LEU A 542 -24.29 -8.16 -20.28
N TYR A 543 -25.40 -8.90 -20.18
CA TYR A 543 -26.59 -8.69 -21.03
C TYR A 543 -27.23 -7.31 -20.82
N GLN A 544 -27.15 -6.77 -19.61
CA GLN A 544 -27.64 -5.45 -19.28
C GLN A 544 -26.67 -4.34 -19.73
N ARG A 545 -25.37 -4.66 -19.84
CA ARG A 545 -24.30 -3.68 -20.14
C ARG A 545 -23.91 -3.60 -21.62
N TYR A 546 -24.22 -4.62 -22.43
CA TYR A 546 -23.79 -4.72 -23.82
C TYR A 546 -24.95 -5.00 -24.79
N LYS A 547 -24.96 -4.32 -25.93
CA LYS A 547 -25.74 -4.68 -27.13
C LYS A 547 -24.94 -5.68 -27.97
N LYS A 548 -25.64 -6.52 -28.74
CA LYS A 548 -25.03 -7.54 -29.62
C LYS A 548 -23.99 -8.41 -28.89
N LEU A 549 -24.25 -8.75 -27.62
CA LEU A 549 -23.33 -9.51 -26.80
C LEU A 549 -23.16 -10.93 -27.34
N ARG A 550 -21.90 -11.35 -27.53
CA ARG A 550 -21.52 -12.71 -27.89
C ARG A 550 -20.47 -13.23 -26.91
N VAL A 551 -20.84 -14.20 -26.08
CA VAL A 551 -19.90 -14.90 -25.18
C VAL A 551 -19.23 -16.01 -25.98
N LEU A 552 -17.92 -15.90 -26.16
CA LEU A 552 -17.09 -16.81 -26.96
C LEU A 552 -16.45 -17.91 -26.12
N ARG A 553 -16.24 -17.66 -24.83
CA ARG A 553 -15.66 -18.62 -23.89
C ARG A 553 -16.13 -18.34 -22.47
N PHE A 554 -16.40 -19.40 -21.72
CA PHE A 554 -16.77 -19.36 -20.31
C PHE A 554 -16.29 -20.66 -19.66
N GLN A 555 -15.11 -20.66 -19.06
CA GLN A 555 -14.47 -21.88 -18.57
C GLN A 555 -13.61 -21.64 -17.33
N GLU A 556 -13.30 -22.71 -16.61
CA GLU A 556 -12.34 -22.67 -15.51
C GLU A 556 -10.95 -22.27 -16.00
N TYR A 557 -10.22 -21.56 -15.15
CA TYR A 557 -8.88 -21.06 -15.43
C TYR A 557 -8.00 -21.27 -14.21
N ASP A 558 -6.73 -21.60 -14.41
CA ASP A 558 -5.74 -21.59 -13.34
C ASP A 558 -4.71 -20.50 -13.61
N HIS A 559 -4.58 -19.60 -12.64
CA HIS A 559 -3.56 -18.57 -12.69
C HIS A 559 -2.50 -18.82 -11.64
N LYS A 560 -1.39 -19.48 -12.01
CA LYS A 560 -0.26 -19.73 -11.10
C LYS A 560 -0.69 -20.42 -9.78
N GLY A 561 -1.65 -21.34 -9.84
CA GLY A 561 -2.14 -22.09 -8.69
C GLY A 561 -3.38 -21.48 -8.04
N TYR A 562 -3.81 -20.29 -8.46
CA TYR A 562 -5.10 -19.73 -8.07
C TYR A 562 -6.21 -20.30 -8.95
N PRO A 563 -7.22 -20.98 -8.37
CA PRO A 563 -8.44 -21.32 -9.08
C PRO A 563 -9.14 -20.05 -9.53
N GLY A 564 -9.51 -20.01 -10.80
CA GLY A 564 -10.06 -18.84 -11.46
C GLY A 564 -11.05 -19.21 -12.55
N PHE A 565 -11.52 -18.20 -13.24
CA PHE A 565 -12.47 -18.36 -14.34
C PHE A 565 -12.13 -17.40 -15.47
N GLU A 566 -12.27 -17.86 -16.71
CA GLU A 566 -12.04 -17.08 -17.91
C GLU A 566 -13.37 -16.82 -18.64
N ILE A 567 -13.63 -15.55 -18.95
CA ILE A 567 -14.73 -15.14 -19.82
C ILE A 567 -14.14 -14.39 -21.02
N VAL A 568 -14.43 -14.85 -22.23
CA VAL A 568 -14.11 -14.12 -23.47
C VAL A 568 -15.42 -13.77 -24.15
N PHE A 569 -15.62 -12.50 -24.48
CA PHE A 569 -16.84 -12.04 -25.14
C PHE A 569 -16.56 -10.83 -26.02
N GLN A 570 -17.52 -10.50 -26.90
CA GLN A 570 -17.54 -9.26 -27.65
C GLN A 570 -18.94 -8.64 -27.64
N GLY A 571 -19.01 -7.33 -27.84
CA GLY A 571 -20.27 -6.59 -27.88
C GLY A 571 -20.04 -5.08 -27.90
N ILE A 572 -21.14 -4.34 -28.03
CA ILE A 572 -21.16 -2.87 -28.05
C ILE A 572 -21.65 -2.37 -26.68
N PRO A 573 -20.87 -1.61 -25.91
CA PRO A 573 -21.31 -1.08 -24.61
C PRO A 573 -22.62 -0.26 -24.71
N ARG A 574 -23.57 -0.45 -23.78
CA ARG A 574 -24.90 0.22 -23.81
C ARG A 574 -24.91 1.68 -23.34
N GLN A 575 -24.07 2.08 -22.38
CA GLN A 575 -24.01 3.46 -21.90
C GLN A 575 -22.62 3.87 -21.37
N THR A 576 -22.45 5.18 -21.34
CA THR A 576 -21.27 6.06 -21.19
C THR A 576 -20.29 5.67 -20.10
N ASN A 577 -19.00 5.62 -20.45
CA ASN A 577 -17.95 5.78 -19.45
C ASN A 577 -18.20 7.10 -18.68
N ASP A 578 -17.74 7.20 -17.43
CA ASP A 578 -17.77 8.42 -16.59
C ASP A 578 -17.09 9.67 -17.22
N THR A 579 -16.71 9.59 -18.51
CA THR A 579 -16.14 10.63 -19.37
C THR A 579 -17.13 11.19 -20.40
N GLY A 580 -18.38 10.72 -20.46
CA GLY A 580 -19.41 11.21 -21.41
C GLY A 580 -19.25 10.75 -22.86
N LEU A 581 -18.29 9.87 -23.18
CA LEU A 581 -18.06 9.38 -24.55
C LEU A 581 -18.71 8.01 -24.77
N VAL A 582 -19.75 7.96 -25.61
CA VAL A 582 -20.31 6.71 -26.14
C VAL A 582 -19.33 6.16 -27.19
N ARG A 583 -18.86 4.92 -27.00
CA ARG A 583 -18.09 4.22 -28.04
C ARG A 583 -19.04 3.36 -28.86
N ASP A 584 -19.25 3.74 -30.12
CA ASP A 584 -20.13 3.00 -31.05
C ASP A 584 -19.46 1.74 -31.64
N LYS A 585 -18.16 1.54 -31.39
CA LYS A 585 -17.37 0.45 -31.96
C LYS A 585 -17.44 -0.82 -31.11
N GLU A 586 -17.72 -1.96 -31.75
CA GLU A 586 -17.69 -3.28 -31.10
C GLU A 586 -16.33 -3.55 -30.45
N GLN A 587 -16.36 -3.98 -29.19
CA GLN A 587 -15.19 -4.28 -28.39
C GLN A 587 -15.09 -5.78 -28.14
N LYS A 588 -13.87 -6.29 -28.01
CA LYS A 588 -13.59 -7.65 -27.54
C LYS A 588 -12.93 -7.60 -26.17
N TYR A 589 -13.36 -8.52 -25.30
CA TYR A 589 -12.93 -8.63 -23.92
C TYR A 589 -12.42 -10.03 -23.61
N ARG A 590 -11.38 -10.11 -22.79
CA ARG A 590 -10.95 -11.31 -22.08
C ARG A 590 -10.82 -10.96 -20.61
N LEU A 591 -11.58 -11.63 -19.76
CA LEU A 591 -11.58 -11.43 -18.31
C LEU A 591 -10.96 -12.65 -17.66
N ILE A 592 -9.97 -12.43 -16.80
CA ILE A 592 -9.45 -13.44 -15.89
C ILE A 592 -9.91 -13.08 -14.48
N ILE A 593 -10.73 -13.94 -13.90
CA ILE A 593 -11.37 -13.75 -12.61
C ILE A 593 -10.67 -14.66 -11.60
N LEU A 594 -10.16 -14.08 -10.52
CA LEU A 594 -9.53 -14.81 -9.41
C LEU A 594 -10.23 -14.40 -8.12
N ALA A 595 -10.32 -15.34 -7.17
CA ALA A 595 -10.95 -15.06 -5.89
C ALA A 595 -10.15 -15.66 -4.73
N THR A 596 -10.10 -14.89 -3.66
CA THR A 596 -9.69 -15.30 -2.32
C THR A 596 -10.88 -15.08 -1.38
N PRO A 597 -10.86 -15.61 -0.14
CA PRO A 597 -11.94 -15.36 0.81
C PRO A 597 -12.27 -13.88 1.02
N ASP A 598 -11.25 -13.01 1.01
CA ASP A 598 -11.41 -11.60 1.38
C ASP A 598 -11.46 -10.66 0.18
N HIS A 599 -10.93 -11.06 -0.98
CA HIS A 599 -10.86 -10.22 -2.18
C HIS A 599 -11.08 -11.04 -3.44
N TYR A 600 -11.66 -10.40 -4.46
CA TYR A 600 -11.62 -10.92 -5.82
C TYR A 600 -11.01 -9.91 -6.79
N TYR A 601 -10.50 -10.46 -7.88
CA TYR A 601 -9.73 -9.75 -8.88
C TYR A 601 -10.27 -10.05 -10.27
N ILE A 602 -10.40 -9.02 -11.09
CA ILE A 602 -10.72 -9.18 -12.50
C ILE A 602 -9.65 -8.46 -13.31
N LEU A 603 -8.83 -9.24 -14.02
CA LEU A 603 -7.91 -8.72 -15.01
C LEU A 603 -8.65 -8.64 -16.34
N LYS A 604 -9.04 -7.42 -16.72
CA LYS A 604 -9.82 -7.10 -17.91
C LYS A 604 -8.90 -6.69 -19.05
N PHE A 605 -8.81 -7.52 -20.09
CA PHE A 605 -8.14 -7.19 -21.34
C PHE A 605 -9.17 -6.76 -22.38
N GLN A 606 -9.01 -5.58 -22.95
CA GLN A 606 -9.98 -4.95 -23.85
C GLN A 606 -9.29 -4.29 -25.05
N ALA A 607 -9.91 -4.37 -26.23
CA ALA A 607 -9.61 -3.54 -27.40
C ALA A 607 -10.77 -3.56 -28.40
N ASP A 608 -10.72 -2.70 -29.42
CA ASP A 608 -11.59 -2.83 -30.60
C ASP A 608 -11.42 -4.23 -31.22
N VAL A 609 -12.50 -4.85 -31.71
CA VAL A 609 -12.47 -6.22 -32.24
C VAL A 609 -11.36 -6.42 -33.29
N ASN A 610 -11.23 -5.48 -34.24
CA ASN A 610 -10.23 -5.51 -35.31
C ASN A 610 -8.78 -5.24 -34.85
N LYS A 611 -8.58 -4.73 -33.63
CA LYS A 611 -7.25 -4.45 -33.05
C LYS A 611 -6.88 -5.40 -31.91
N PHE A 612 -7.81 -6.20 -31.40
CA PHE A 612 -7.58 -7.10 -30.27
C PHE A 612 -6.39 -8.05 -30.51
N PHE A 613 -6.28 -8.62 -31.71
CA PHE A 613 -5.19 -9.54 -32.03
C PHE A 613 -3.81 -8.86 -32.07
N LYS A 614 -3.75 -7.56 -32.43
CA LYS A 614 -2.51 -6.75 -32.38
C LYS A 614 -1.95 -6.64 -30.95
N ASN A 615 -2.82 -6.79 -29.94
CA ASN A 615 -2.45 -6.73 -28.53
C ASN A 615 -2.15 -8.10 -27.89
N LYS A 616 -2.38 -9.22 -28.58
CA LYS A 616 -2.30 -10.59 -28.02
C LYS A 616 -1.00 -10.87 -27.26
N LYS A 617 0.15 -10.53 -27.85
CA LYS A 617 1.48 -10.71 -27.22
C LYS A 617 1.63 -9.84 -25.96
N SER A 618 1.15 -8.60 -25.99
CA SER A 618 1.21 -7.67 -24.85
C SER A 618 0.27 -8.13 -23.73
N PHE A 619 -0.92 -8.61 -24.05
CA PHE A 619 -1.86 -9.18 -23.08
C PHE A 619 -1.29 -10.42 -22.40
N ALA A 620 -0.69 -11.34 -23.16
CA ALA A 620 -0.04 -12.52 -22.60
C ALA A 620 1.17 -12.16 -21.71
N PHE A 621 1.95 -11.14 -22.10
CA PHE A 621 3.07 -10.63 -21.29
C PHE A 621 2.60 -10.17 -19.92
N VAL A 622 1.57 -9.32 -19.89
CA VAL A 622 1.03 -8.74 -18.65
C VAL A 622 0.37 -9.81 -17.80
N LEU A 623 -0.43 -10.70 -18.39
CA LEU A 623 -1.03 -11.81 -17.67
C LEU A 623 0.02 -12.66 -16.95
N LYS A 624 1.12 -13.02 -17.64
CA LYS A 624 2.21 -13.81 -17.05
C LYS A 624 2.89 -13.10 -15.86
N ARG A 625 2.82 -11.77 -15.79
CA ARG A 625 3.46 -10.92 -14.76
C ARG A 625 2.46 -10.32 -13.77
N PHE A 626 1.21 -10.73 -13.84
CA PHE A 626 0.23 -10.44 -12.80
C PHE A 626 0.39 -11.45 -11.67
N GLU A 627 0.52 -10.98 -10.45
CA GLU A 627 0.68 -11.81 -9.25
C GLU A 627 -0.15 -11.24 -8.10
N LEU A 628 -0.77 -12.14 -7.35
CA LEU A 628 -1.45 -11.79 -6.11
C LEU A 628 -0.45 -11.90 -4.96
N LEU A 629 -0.43 -10.90 -4.10
CA LEU A 629 0.40 -10.80 -2.90
C LEU A 629 -0.40 -11.36 -1.74
N VAL A 630 -0.58 -12.68 -1.70
CA VAL A 630 -1.31 -13.31 -0.61
C VAL A 630 -0.32 -13.72 0.47
N GLU A 631 -0.55 -13.24 1.69
CA GLU A 631 0.14 -13.64 2.93
C GLU A 631 -0.54 -14.85 3.58
#